data_AF-A0A1F9VEL1-F1
#
_entry.id   AF-A0A1F9VEL1-F1
#
_cell.length_a   1.000
_cell.length_b   1.000
_cell.length_c   1.000
_cell.angle_alpha   90.00
_cell.angle_beta   90.00
_cell.angle_gamma   90.00
#
_symmetry.space_group_name_H-M   'P 1'
#
loop_
_entity.id
_entity.type
_entity.pdbx_description
1 polymer ?
#
loop_
_entity_poly.entity_id
_entity_poly.type
_entity_poly.pdbx_seq_one_letter_code
_entity_poly.pdbx_strand_id
1 'polypeptide(L)'
;MIQAAGRSFESRGVRGLVAGVTRLDGALGFEGREQDPSFGGLAGLLKSAAREWKQARCRAVDADPSLGVDETAKLLVKELGYDGPVEAALSAEGVRVVALIERAVPSGGREPLAAGDVVIVTGGARGVTAAAALALAKAFKPRLVLVGRSPLPGTESSYLSAARTEAELRQTIAAHEKGLSPKDIGRRAKEVLAGREIRETMALLAAAGAEARYRAVDVRDAGEVAALVAETVRDLGPVRGIVHGAGVLADKKVLDKTAENLDAVLDTKLAGLRHLLDAVKLRDLRLLALFSSSTARYGRVGQSDYAVANEVLNKAARVLARRLPDCRTASIGWGPWDGGMVDAGLKKLFAEEGVGVIGLAEGGEHLVAEARAGGAPAETVVIAALPGAKPALAVAYERDLSHETHPFLSAHVINGRAVLPLAMTAEWLAHGALHGHPGLVFSGFEDLRVTKGVTVFPGRATTIRVHAGAAVRRDGFFVVSAELRGEKGALHASARVLLAAKRMSPPAASLIVKGPAYGRKIEKAYREVLFHGPELQNLMSVPACGPEGVVAEVKTSLPPSSWMRVPLRDRWLLDPSALDAAFQAVILWTQDQMGAPSLPSFAAKYRQYGEFPERGVRVVAKASRRGDSRACADIEFLDERGALVARMEGYECTVDAALALAFRHNAAEAAV
;
A
#
# COMPACT_ATOMS: atom_id res chain seq x y z
N MET A 1 20.36 18.56 -9.07
CA MET A 1 19.89 17.66 -10.15
C MET A 1 18.39 17.42 -10.09
N ILE A 2 17.86 16.81 -9.01
CA ILE A 2 16.43 16.47 -8.88
C ILE A 2 15.50 17.68 -9.07
N GLN A 3 15.82 18.84 -8.48
CA GLN A 3 15.06 20.07 -8.71
C GLN A 3 15.07 20.55 -10.17
N ALA A 4 16.17 20.35 -10.90
CA ALA A 4 16.26 20.71 -12.31
C ALA A 4 15.37 19.79 -13.16
N ALA A 5 15.37 18.48 -12.87
CA ALA A 5 14.47 17.51 -13.50
C ALA A 5 12.99 17.86 -13.22
N GLY A 6 12.65 18.13 -11.96
CA GLY A 6 11.28 18.51 -11.57
C GLY A 6 10.77 19.76 -12.27
N ARG A 7 11.58 20.81 -12.39
CA ARG A 7 11.23 22.02 -13.17
C ARG A 7 10.93 21.68 -14.64
N SER A 8 11.66 20.71 -15.22
CA SER A 8 11.41 20.27 -16.59
C SER A 8 10.07 19.54 -16.73
N PHE A 9 9.71 18.69 -15.77
CA PHE A 9 8.43 17.98 -15.78
C PHE A 9 7.23 18.90 -15.58
N GLU A 10 7.33 19.90 -14.71
CA GLU A 10 6.23 20.86 -14.49
C GLU A 10 6.07 21.83 -15.66
N SER A 11 7.17 22.33 -16.23
CA SER A 11 7.12 23.33 -17.31
C SER A 11 6.74 22.76 -18.68
N ARG A 12 7.08 21.50 -18.97
CA ARG A 12 6.88 20.91 -20.31
C ARG A 12 5.73 19.91 -20.38
N GLY A 13 5.16 19.50 -19.24
CA GLY A 13 4.11 18.46 -19.19
C GLY A 13 4.55 17.10 -19.76
N VAL A 14 5.87 16.86 -19.88
CA VAL A 14 6.43 15.67 -20.51
C VAL A 14 6.41 14.49 -19.54
N ARG A 15 6.09 13.29 -20.04
CA ARG A 15 6.27 12.06 -19.28
C ARG A 15 7.76 11.79 -19.06
N GLY A 16 8.19 11.81 -17.80
CA GLY A 16 9.60 11.70 -17.42
C GLY A 16 9.95 10.42 -16.66
N LEU A 17 11.25 10.17 -16.52
CA LEU A 17 11.81 9.16 -15.60
C LEU A 17 12.88 9.82 -14.73
N VAL A 18 12.80 9.64 -13.42
CA VAL A 18 13.87 9.93 -12.46
C VAL A 18 14.22 8.63 -11.78
N ALA A 19 15.48 8.22 -11.89
CA ALA A 19 15.98 7.03 -11.23
C ALA A 19 17.15 7.37 -10.31
N GLY A 20 17.10 6.88 -9.07
CA GLY A 20 18.24 6.83 -8.16
C GLY A 20 18.72 5.38 -8.06
N VAL A 21 19.99 5.14 -8.34
CA VAL A 21 20.58 3.79 -8.30
C VAL A 21 21.59 3.73 -7.16
N THR A 22 21.47 2.69 -6.34
CA THR A 22 22.33 2.42 -5.19
C THR A 22 22.92 1.01 -5.30
N ARG A 23 23.97 0.74 -4.53
CA ARG A 23 24.55 -0.60 -4.34
C ARG A 23 24.66 -0.87 -2.83
N LEU A 24 23.53 -1.12 -2.18
CA LEU A 24 23.45 -1.51 -0.78
C LEU A 24 23.80 -3.00 -0.65
N ASP A 25 22.80 -3.88 -0.73
CA ASP A 25 22.98 -5.33 -0.59
C ASP A 25 22.23 -6.14 -1.64
N GLY A 26 21.59 -5.50 -2.63
CA GLY A 26 20.74 -6.20 -3.61
C GLY A 26 19.42 -6.69 -3.01
N ALA A 27 19.12 -6.27 -1.79
CA ALA A 27 17.93 -6.62 -1.05
C ALA A 27 17.41 -5.40 -0.27
N LEU A 28 17.67 -4.18 -0.75
CA LEU A 28 17.18 -2.92 -0.16
C LEU A 28 17.69 -2.69 1.26
N GLY A 29 18.84 -3.25 1.64
CA GLY A 29 19.38 -3.24 2.99
C GLY A 29 18.73 -4.26 3.94
N PHE A 30 17.97 -5.23 3.43
CA PHE A 30 17.27 -6.22 4.25
C PHE A 30 18.08 -7.49 4.55
N GLU A 31 19.02 -7.91 3.70
CA GLU A 31 19.76 -9.16 3.87
C GLU A 31 21.05 -9.03 4.67
N GLY A 32 21.44 -7.80 4.98
CA GLY A 32 22.33 -7.55 6.10
C GLY A 32 23.82 -7.65 5.78
N ARG A 33 24.20 -7.59 4.50
CA ARG A 33 25.57 -7.17 4.13
C ARG A 33 25.83 -5.79 4.71
N GLU A 34 27.07 -5.52 5.08
CA GLU A 34 27.46 -4.22 5.62
C GLU A 34 27.37 -3.12 4.55
N GLN A 35 26.68 -2.03 4.88
CA GLN A 35 26.37 -0.95 3.95
C GLN A 35 26.39 0.41 4.66
N ASP A 36 26.65 1.47 3.90
CA ASP A 36 26.38 2.83 4.37
C ASP A 36 24.86 3.10 4.30
N PRO A 37 24.18 3.30 5.44
CA PRO A 37 22.74 3.54 5.48
C PRO A 37 22.32 4.85 4.78
N SER A 38 23.24 5.79 4.56
CA SER A 38 22.95 7.09 3.94
C SER A 38 22.36 6.95 2.53
N PHE A 39 22.83 5.96 1.76
CA PHE A 39 22.32 5.69 0.40
C PHE A 39 20.84 5.28 0.39
N GLY A 40 20.35 4.66 1.47
CA GLY A 40 18.94 4.31 1.60
C GLY A 40 18.00 5.52 1.56
N GLY A 41 18.49 6.71 1.92
CA GLY A 41 17.73 7.95 1.88
C GLY A 41 17.14 8.30 0.50
N LEU A 42 17.79 7.85 -0.59
CA LEU A 42 17.29 8.08 -1.95
C LEU A 42 15.90 7.47 -2.18
N ALA A 43 15.59 6.34 -1.56
CA ALA A 43 14.27 5.74 -1.65
C ALA A 43 13.21 6.66 -1.01
N GLY A 44 13.50 7.25 0.16
CA GLY A 44 12.63 8.23 0.81
C GLY A 44 12.37 9.45 -0.08
N LEU A 45 13.43 10.02 -0.66
CA LEU A 45 13.33 11.17 -1.57
C LEU A 45 12.43 10.87 -2.78
N LEU A 46 12.67 9.75 -3.45
CA LEU A 46 11.98 9.41 -4.69
C LEU A 46 10.52 8.99 -4.47
N LYS A 47 10.17 8.43 -3.30
CA LYS A 47 8.77 8.19 -2.93
C LYS A 47 8.01 9.49 -2.74
N SER A 48 8.58 10.48 -2.07
CA SER A 48 7.95 11.81 -1.95
C SER A 48 7.87 12.52 -3.30
N ALA A 49 8.92 12.44 -4.14
CA ALA A 49 8.88 12.96 -5.50
C ALA A 49 7.79 12.30 -6.36
N ALA A 50 7.57 10.98 -6.26
CA ALA A 50 6.48 10.26 -6.95
C ALA A 50 5.08 10.72 -6.51
N ARG A 51 4.95 11.27 -5.30
CA ARG A 51 3.71 11.87 -4.81
C ARG A 51 3.48 13.24 -5.46
N GLU A 52 4.54 13.99 -5.71
CA GLU A 52 4.50 15.35 -6.28
C GLU A 52 4.43 15.37 -7.81
N TRP A 53 5.13 14.46 -8.51
CA TRP A 53 5.28 14.48 -9.97
C TRP A 53 4.54 13.31 -10.62
N LYS A 54 3.21 13.42 -10.73
CA LYS A 54 2.36 12.36 -11.33
C LYS A 54 2.65 12.09 -12.80
N GLN A 55 3.24 13.06 -13.50
CA GLN A 55 3.70 12.94 -14.87
C GLN A 55 5.06 12.23 -15.01
N ALA A 56 5.81 12.02 -13.93
CA ALA A 56 7.13 11.40 -13.97
C ALA A 56 7.15 10.08 -13.18
N ARG A 57 7.76 9.05 -13.78
CA ARG A 57 8.08 7.82 -13.05
C ARG A 57 9.30 8.07 -12.17
N CYS A 58 9.18 7.81 -10.88
CA CYS A 58 10.30 7.91 -9.94
C CYS A 58 10.67 6.50 -9.47
N ARG A 59 11.95 6.11 -9.61
CA ARG A 59 12.45 4.75 -9.31
C ARG A 59 13.71 4.82 -8.44
N ALA A 60 13.70 4.18 -7.28
CA ALA A 60 14.84 3.93 -6.42
C ALA A 60 15.24 2.45 -6.57
N VAL A 61 16.41 2.20 -7.15
CA VAL A 61 16.87 0.86 -7.48
C VAL A 61 18.12 0.53 -6.67
N ASP A 62 18.11 -0.60 -5.95
CA ASP A 62 19.28 -1.15 -5.27
C ASP A 62 19.84 -2.33 -6.07
N ALA A 63 21.00 -2.18 -6.68
CA ALA A 63 21.66 -3.25 -7.40
C ALA A 63 22.58 -4.03 -6.47
N ASP A 64 22.49 -5.37 -6.48
CA ASP A 64 23.40 -6.24 -5.73
C ASP A 64 24.85 -5.89 -6.07
N PRO A 65 25.68 -5.53 -5.06
CA PRO A 65 27.08 -5.22 -5.27
C PRO A 65 27.88 -6.29 -6.01
N SER A 66 27.48 -7.57 -5.93
CA SER A 66 28.18 -8.66 -6.62
C SER A 66 27.89 -8.74 -8.12
N LEU A 67 26.90 -8.01 -8.63
CA LEU A 67 26.63 -7.96 -10.06
C LEU A 67 27.69 -7.13 -10.80
N GLY A 68 28.19 -7.69 -11.91
CA GLY A 68 29.03 -6.97 -12.85
C GLY A 68 28.32 -5.75 -13.45
N VAL A 69 29.08 -4.79 -13.98
CA VAL A 69 28.54 -3.55 -14.54
C VAL A 69 27.57 -3.83 -15.70
N ASP A 70 27.93 -4.72 -16.63
CA ASP A 70 27.12 -5.04 -17.81
C ASP A 70 25.80 -5.73 -17.42
N GLU A 71 25.86 -6.64 -16.46
CA GLU A 71 24.67 -7.33 -15.96
C GLU A 71 23.74 -6.37 -15.22
N THR A 72 24.31 -5.51 -14.38
CA THR A 72 23.58 -4.45 -13.68
C THR A 72 22.89 -3.52 -14.69
N ALA A 73 23.60 -3.08 -15.73
CA ALA A 73 23.04 -2.21 -16.76
C ALA A 73 21.86 -2.86 -17.49
N LYS A 74 21.97 -4.14 -17.87
CA LYS A 74 20.89 -4.90 -18.51
C LYS A 74 19.66 -5.01 -17.61
N LEU A 75 19.84 -5.40 -16.35
CA LEU A 75 18.74 -5.51 -15.39
C LEU A 75 18.11 -4.15 -15.09
N LEU A 76 18.91 -3.10 -14.98
CA LEU A 76 18.43 -1.74 -14.74
C LEU A 76 17.60 -1.21 -15.90
N VAL A 77 18.07 -1.34 -17.15
CA VAL A 77 17.29 -0.91 -18.34
C VAL A 77 15.97 -1.65 -18.40
N LYS A 78 16.00 -2.97 -18.15
CA LYS A 78 14.79 -3.79 -18.07
C LYS A 78 13.83 -3.26 -16.99
N GLU A 79 14.32 -3.04 -15.77
CA GLU A 79 13.51 -2.60 -14.64
C GLU A 79 12.91 -1.20 -14.84
N LEU A 80 13.69 -0.26 -15.38
CA LEU A 80 13.24 1.10 -15.68
C LEU A 80 12.24 1.17 -16.84
N GLY A 81 12.20 0.14 -17.69
CA GLY A 81 11.18 -0.03 -18.73
C GLY A 81 9.80 -0.35 -18.17
N TYR A 82 9.71 -1.08 -17.06
CA TYR A 82 8.46 -1.47 -16.43
C TYR A 82 7.82 -0.34 -15.62
N ASP A 83 6.49 -0.33 -15.59
CA ASP A 83 5.71 0.45 -14.63
C ASP A 83 5.51 -0.40 -13.38
N GLY A 84 6.21 -0.06 -12.31
CA GLY A 84 6.35 -0.90 -11.11
C GLY A 84 6.56 -0.05 -9.86
N PRO A 85 6.82 -0.68 -8.70
CA PRO A 85 6.98 0.05 -7.45
C PRO A 85 8.15 1.03 -7.51
N VAL A 86 8.04 2.10 -6.72
CA VAL A 86 9.08 3.13 -6.63
C VAL A 86 10.39 2.51 -6.14
N GLU A 87 10.37 1.62 -5.17
CA GLU A 87 11.57 0.99 -4.59
C GLU A 87 11.67 -0.49 -5.01
N ALA A 88 12.79 -0.88 -5.64
CA ALA A 88 13.05 -2.24 -6.07
C ALA A 88 14.56 -2.57 -5.96
N ALA A 89 14.89 -3.84 -5.76
CA ALA A 89 16.25 -4.34 -5.75
C ALA A 89 16.47 -5.33 -6.89
N LEU A 90 17.68 -5.30 -7.46
CA LEU A 90 18.13 -6.15 -8.55
C LEU A 90 19.19 -7.12 -8.03
N SER A 91 18.94 -8.40 -8.23
CA SER A 91 19.85 -9.50 -7.89
C SER A 91 19.90 -10.51 -9.03
N ALA A 92 20.85 -11.45 -8.99
CA ALA A 92 20.90 -12.54 -9.96
C ALA A 92 19.65 -13.43 -9.89
N GLU A 93 19.00 -13.53 -8.73
CA GLU A 93 17.75 -14.28 -8.54
C GLU A 93 16.51 -13.53 -9.05
N GLY A 94 16.65 -12.25 -9.42
CA GLY A 94 15.58 -11.42 -9.97
C GLY A 94 15.35 -10.13 -9.19
N VAL A 95 14.14 -9.61 -9.33
CA VAL A 95 13.72 -8.32 -8.76
C VAL A 95 13.03 -8.54 -7.42
N ARG A 96 13.44 -7.79 -6.40
CA ARG A 96 12.86 -7.81 -5.06
C ARG A 96 12.21 -6.47 -4.76
N VAL A 97 11.11 -6.49 -4.03
CA VAL A 97 10.35 -5.27 -3.68
C VAL A 97 10.01 -5.28 -2.20
N VAL A 98 9.78 -4.10 -1.61
CA VAL A 98 9.33 -4.02 -0.20
C VAL A 98 7.84 -4.36 -0.13
N ALA A 99 7.50 -5.31 0.73
CA ALA A 99 6.12 -5.58 1.13
C ALA A 99 5.98 -5.38 2.64
N LEU A 100 4.88 -4.77 3.06
CA LEU A 100 4.51 -4.71 4.48
C LEU A 100 3.82 -6.01 4.85
N ILE A 101 4.25 -6.60 5.97
CA ILE A 101 3.64 -7.80 6.52
C ILE A 101 2.98 -7.38 7.82
N GLU A 102 1.67 -7.57 7.91
CA GLU A 102 0.95 -7.36 9.16
C GLU A 102 1.53 -8.26 10.24
N ARG A 103 1.81 -7.66 11.39
CA ARG A 103 2.34 -8.34 12.56
C ARG A 103 1.50 -7.94 13.75
N ALA A 104 1.11 -8.92 14.57
CA ALA A 104 0.50 -8.63 15.85
C ALA A 104 1.45 -7.78 16.71
N VAL A 105 0.88 -6.86 17.48
CA VAL A 105 1.65 -6.11 18.48
C VAL A 105 2.25 -7.12 19.47
N PRO A 106 3.56 -7.07 19.73
CA PRO A 106 4.19 -7.98 20.69
C PRO A 106 3.54 -7.86 22.08
N SER A 107 2.96 -8.95 22.59
CA SER A 107 2.28 -8.97 23.90
C SER A 107 3.19 -9.39 25.07
N GLY A 108 4.47 -9.64 24.81
CA GLY A 108 5.48 -10.03 25.80
C GLY A 108 6.88 -10.12 25.19
N GLY A 109 7.90 -10.35 26.02
CA GLY A 109 9.27 -10.53 25.55
C GLY A 109 10.33 -10.29 26.63
N ARG A 110 11.57 -10.00 26.20
CA ARG A 110 12.69 -9.73 27.11
C ARG A 110 12.50 -8.37 27.76
N GLU A 111 12.92 -8.24 29.02
CA GLU A 111 13.06 -6.93 29.66
C GLU A 111 14.40 -6.32 29.18
N PRO A 112 14.41 -5.31 28.28
CA PRO A 112 15.65 -4.77 27.76
C PRO A 112 16.36 -3.86 28.77
N LEU A 113 15.66 -3.41 29.81
CA LEU A 113 16.17 -2.45 30.80
C LEU A 113 15.81 -2.94 32.19
N ALA A 114 16.75 -2.78 33.13
CA ALA A 114 16.51 -2.96 34.55
C ALA A 114 16.06 -1.65 35.21
N ALA A 115 15.41 -1.76 36.36
CA ALA A 115 15.10 -0.58 37.17
C ALA A 115 16.38 0.17 37.55
N GLY A 116 16.37 1.49 37.38
CA GLY A 116 17.53 2.36 37.62
C GLY A 116 18.52 2.47 36.46
N ASP A 117 18.35 1.71 35.38
CA ASP A 117 19.16 1.88 34.16
C ASP A 117 19.00 3.30 33.59
N VAL A 118 20.09 3.86 33.06
CA VAL A 118 20.09 5.22 32.52
C VAL A 118 19.66 5.22 31.06
N VAL A 119 18.65 6.03 30.73
CA VAL A 119 18.11 6.18 29.37
C VAL A 119 18.11 7.64 28.96
N ILE A 120 18.75 7.94 27.84
CA ILE A 120 18.72 9.27 27.21
C ILE A 120 17.57 9.32 26.20
N VAL A 121 16.72 10.34 26.31
CA VAL A 121 15.56 10.54 25.44
C VAL A 121 15.66 11.91 24.74
N THR A 122 16.00 11.92 23.46
CA THR A 122 16.06 13.18 22.68
C THR A 122 14.68 13.61 22.19
N GLY A 123 14.41 14.91 22.23
CA GLY A 123 13.06 15.42 22.03
C GLY A 123 12.08 14.97 23.12
N GLY A 124 12.56 14.41 24.23
CA GLY A 124 11.77 13.64 25.20
C GLY A 124 10.93 14.44 26.18
N ALA A 125 11.06 15.77 26.21
CA ALA A 125 10.39 16.62 27.20
C ALA A 125 9.04 17.18 26.73
N ARG A 126 8.67 16.95 25.47
CA ARG A 126 7.47 17.51 24.83
C ARG A 126 6.87 16.52 23.82
N GLY A 127 5.58 16.67 23.52
CA GLY A 127 4.88 15.95 22.46
C GLY A 127 4.90 14.42 22.60
N VAL A 128 4.94 13.73 21.45
CA VAL A 128 4.81 12.27 21.37
C VAL A 128 5.95 11.53 22.08
N THR A 129 7.16 12.08 22.05
CA THR A 129 8.32 11.46 22.71
C THR A 129 8.23 11.56 24.23
N ALA A 130 7.57 12.60 24.78
CA ALA A 130 7.29 12.68 26.21
C ALA A 130 6.29 11.59 26.67
N ALA A 131 5.25 11.32 25.87
CA ALA A 131 4.32 10.23 26.15
C ALA A 131 5.03 8.87 26.14
N ALA A 132 5.94 8.66 25.19
CA ALA A 132 6.81 7.50 25.15
C ALA A 132 7.76 7.39 26.36
N ALA A 133 8.37 8.49 26.79
CA ALA A 133 9.22 8.53 27.98
C ALA A 133 8.42 8.15 29.25
N LEU A 134 7.17 8.62 29.35
CA LEU A 134 6.27 8.26 30.44
C LEU A 134 5.89 6.77 30.42
N ALA A 135 5.65 6.19 29.25
CA ALA A 135 5.39 4.76 29.13
C ALA A 135 6.61 3.92 29.55
N LEU A 136 7.82 4.32 29.13
CA LEU A 136 9.07 3.68 29.58
C LEU A 136 9.29 3.80 31.08
N ALA A 137 9.02 4.98 31.66
CA ALA A 137 9.05 5.21 33.11
C ALA A 137 8.18 4.20 33.86
N LYS A 138 6.92 4.04 33.44
CA LYS A 138 5.97 3.11 34.04
C LYS A 138 6.37 1.65 33.87
N ALA A 139 6.92 1.29 32.71
CA ALA A 139 7.23 -0.10 32.36
C ALA A 139 8.53 -0.60 33.03
N PHE A 140 9.61 0.17 32.95
CA PHE A 140 10.96 -0.29 33.31
C PHE A 140 11.57 0.45 34.51
N LYS A 141 10.97 1.56 34.96
CA LYS A 141 11.50 2.44 36.02
C LYS A 141 12.99 2.86 35.83
N PRO A 142 13.40 3.31 34.63
CA PRO A 142 14.75 3.82 34.40
C PRO A 142 14.96 5.20 35.02
N ARG A 143 16.23 5.62 35.08
CA ARG A 143 16.62 7.02 35.24
C ARG A 143 16.60 7.69 33.87
N LEU A 144 15.77 8.73 33.70
CA LEU A 144 15.56 9.39 32.41
C LEU A 144 16.35 10.69 32.31
N VAL A 145 17.09 10.85 31.22
CA VAL A 145 17.69 12.13 30.82
C VAL A 145 16.98 12.63 29.56
N LEU A 146 16.06 13.57 29.74
CA LEU A 146 15.30 14.18 28.65
C LEU A 146 16.10 15.32 28.05
N VAL A 147 16.26 15.31 26.73
CA VAL A 147 17.10 16.27 26.00
C VAL A 147 16.25 17.05 25.00
N GLY A 148 16.39 18.37 24.99
CA GLY A 148 15.72 19.25 24.02
C GLY A 148 16.40 20.60 23.92
N ARG A 149 16.02 21.43 22.94
CA ARG A 149 16.61 22.76 22.73
C ARG A 149 15.98 23.86 23.58
N SER A 150 14.77 23.62 24.08
CA SER A 150 14.06 24.61 24.90
C SER A 150 14.84 24.85 26.20
N PRO A 151 15.02 26.10 26.65
CA PRO A 151 15.67 26.37 27.92
C PRO A 151 14.98 25.63 29.07
N LEU A 152 15.74 25.38 30.15
CA LEU A 152 15.15 24.92 31.41
C LEU A 152 14.05 25.92 31.83
N PRO A 153 12.81 25.45 32.08
CA PRO A 153 11.73 26.35 32.43
C PRO A 153 12.00 27.01 33.78
N GLY A 154 12.21 28.32 33.79
CA GLY A 154 12.23 29.13 35.02
C GLY A 154 10.85 29.28 35.64
N THR A 155 10.78 30.02 36.75
CA THR A 155 9.52 30.40 37.39
C THR A 155 8.70 31.25 36.43
N GLU A 156 7.47 30.81 36.15
CA GLU A 156 6.56 31.56 35.28
C GLU A 156 5.97 32.76 36.02
N SER A 157 5.97 33.93 35.39
CA SER A 157 5.37 35.14 35.94
C SER A 157 3.86 34.97 36.11
N SER A 158 3.32 35.42 37.25
CA SER A 158 1.90 35.25 37.61
C SER A 158 0.93 35.84 36.57
N TYR A 159 1.28 36.93 35.90
CA TYR A 159 0.44 37.56 34.89
C TYR A 159 0.22 36.70 33.64
N LEU A 160 1.09 35.71 33.37
CA LEU A 160 0.93 34.77 32.25
C LEU A 160 -0.02 33.62 32.59
N SER A 161 -0.24 33.34 33.88
CA SER A 161 -0.85 32.10 34.36
C SER A 161 -2.29 31.86 33.88
N ALA A 162 -3.05 32.90 33.54
CA ALA A 162 -4.42 32.79 33.06
C ALA A 162 -4.51 32.44 31.57
N ALA A 163 -3.55 32.90 30.76
CA ALA A 163 -3.52 32.64 29.32
C ALA A 163 -3.23 31.16 29.04
N ARG A 164 -4.04 30.48 28.25
CA ARG A 164 -3.94 29.06 27.90
C ARG A 164 -3.48 28.83 26.46
N THR A 165 -3.81 29.76 25.56
CA THR A 165 -3.48 29.64 24.13
C THR A 165 -2.29 30.51 23.73
N GLU A 166 -1.64 30.21 22.60
CA GLU A 166 -0.57 31.06 22.07
C GLU A 166 -1.08 32.49 21.77
N ALA A 167 -2.32 32.60 21.28
CA ALA A 167 -2.95 33.89 20.99
C ALA A 167 -3.15 34.73 22.26
N GLU A 168 -3.69 34.13 23.32
CA GLU A 168 -3.84 34.78 24.63
C GLU A 168 -2.49 35.18 25.20
N LEU A 169 -1.48 34.31 25.15
CA LEU A 169 -0.14 34.62 25.63
C LEU A 169 0.48 35.79 24.87
N ARG A 170 0.33 35.85 23.54
CA ARG A 170 0.81 36.99 22.75
C ARG A 170 0.13 38.30 23.18
N GLN A 171 -1.17 38.28 23.45
CA GLN A 171 -1.90 39.45 23.94
C GLN A 171 -1.42 39.88 25.34
N THR A 172 -1.30 38.92 26.26
CA THR A 172 -0.84 39.18 27.63
C THR A 172 0.60 39.72 27.66
N ILE A 173 1.50 39.12 26.88
CA ILE A 173 2.90 39.56 26.76
C ILE A 173 2.96 40.97 26.16
N ALA A 174 2.21 41.25 25.09
CA ALA A 174 2.14 42.58 24.49
C ALA A 174 1.68 43.66 25.49
N ALA A 175 0.78 43.30 26.41
CA ALA A 175 0.25 44.22 27.42
C ALA A 175 1.22 44.49 28.59
N HIS A 176 2.05 43.52 28.98
CA HIS A 176 2.89 43.59 30.19
C HIS A 176 4.39 43.77 29.91
N GLU A 177 4.90 43.26 28.78
CA GLU A 177 6.31 43.31 28.39
C GLU A 177 6.51 44.35 27.29
N LYS A 178 6.77 45.62 27.68
CA LYS A 178 6.96 46.73 26.73
C LYS A 178 8.28 46.60 25.96
N GLY A 179 8.27 46.98 24.68
CA GLY A 179 9.47 47.09 23.84
C GLY A 179 9.80 45.84 23.00
N LEU A 180 8.98 44.79 23.05
CA LEU A 180 9.15 43.60 22.22
C LEU A 180 8.53 43.78 20.83
N SER A 181 9.22 43.28 19.79
CA SER A 181 8.65 43.20 18.44
C SER A 181 7.59 42.10 18.35
N PRO A 182 6.65 42.12 17.38
CA PRO A 182 5.68 41.04 17.20
C PRO A 182 6.30 39.65 17.06
N LYS A 183 7.49 39.57 16.44
CA LYS A 183 8.26 38.33 16.30
C LYS A 183 8.78 37.85 17.67
N ASP A 184 9.29 38.75 18.50
CA ASP A 184 9.80 38.42 19.83
C ASP A 184 8.67 38.05 20.80
N ILE A 185 7.51 38.72 20.72
CA ILE A 185 6.30 38.34 21.46
C ILE A 185 5.87 36.92 21.10
N GLY A 186 5.83 36.60 19.80
CA GLY A 186 5.54 35.24 19.33
C GLY A 186 6.55 34.20 19.83
N ARG A 187 7.85 34.53 19.81
CA ARG A 187 8.89 33.66 20.37
C ARG A 187 8.68 33.43 21.87
N ARG A 188 8.44 34.51 22.62
CA ARG A 188 8.21 34.46 24.06
C ARG A 188 6.98 33.63 24.43
N ALA A 189 5.87 33.79 23.70
CA ALA A 189 4.66 32.98 23.91
C ALA A 189 4.95 31.48 23.71
N LYS A 190 5.71 31.12 22.68
CA LYS A 190 6.12 29.72 22.43
C LYS A 190 7.06 29.17 23.49
N GLU A 191 7.98 30.00 24.01
CA GLU A 191 8.86 29.61 25.13
C GLU A 191 8.05 29.31 26.40
N VAL A 192 7.04 30.13 26.72
CA VAL A 192 6.16 29.91 27.87
C VAL A 192 5.38 28.60 27.72
N LEU A 193 4.76 28.35 26.55
CA LEU A 193 4.05 27.09 26.29
C LEU A 193 4.98 25.87 26.37
N ALA A 194 6.17 25.96 25.76
CA ALA A 194 7.17 24.90 25.85
C ALA A 194 7.58 24.63 27.30
N GLY A 195 7.80 25.69 28.08
CA GLY A 195 8.16 25.57 29.49
C GLY A 195 7.07 24.92 30.34
N ARG A 196 5.80 25.22 30.07
CA ARG A 196 4.65 24.57 30.73
C ARG A 196 4.60 23.08 30.41
N GLU A 197 4.70 22.72 29.13
CA GLU A 197 4.66 21.33 28.67
C GLU A 197 5.82 20.50 29.26
N ILE A 198 7.02 21.09 29.36
CA ILE A 198 8.17 20.45 30.01
C ILE A 198 7.88 20.23 31.51
N ARG A 199 7.39 21.24 32.23
CA ARG A 199 7.07 21.10 33.67
C ARG A 199 5.99 20.04 33.92
N GLU A 200 4.97 20.00 33.07
CA GLU A 200 3.93 18.96 33.11
C GLU A 200 4.51 17.57 32.89
N THR A 201 5.35 17.40 31.87
CA THR A 201 6.04 16.12 31.61
C THR A 201 6.89 15.69 32.80
N MET A 202 7.66 16.59 33.39
CA MET A 202 8.48 16.30 34.57
C MET A 202 7.62 15.90 35.78
N ALA A 203 6.48 16.56 35.99
CA ALA A 203 5.54 16.23 37.05
C ALA A 203 4.91 14.85 36.85
N LEU A 204 4.50 14.51 35.62
CA LEU A 204 3.95 13.19 35.28
C LEU A 204 4.98 12.07 35.48
N LEU A 205 6.24 12.30 35.13
CA LEU A 205 7.32 11.33 35.36
C LEU A 205 7.62 11.14 36.85
N ALA A 206 7.65 12.22 37.62
CA ALA A 206 7.80 12.15 39.07
C ALA A 206 6.62 11.41 39.73
N ALA A 207 5.39 11.67 39.30
CA ALA A 207 4.20 10.95 39.77
C ALA A 207 4.21 9.46 39.40
N ALA A 208 4.85 9.08 38.29
CA ALA A 208 5.10 7.70 37.92
C ALA A 208 6.26 7.04 38.68
N GLY A 209 6.94 7.78 39.57
CA GLY A 209 8.05 7.30 40.38
C GLY A 209 9.40 7.24 39.65
N ALA A 210 9.54 7.89 38.49
CA ALA A 210 10.78 7.92 37.74
C ALA A 210 11.69 9.08 38.18
N GLU A 211 12.99 8.80 38.30
CA GLU A 211 14.02 9.85 38.42
C GLU A 211 14.29 10.43 37.03
N ALA A 212 13.79 11.64 36.76
CA ALA A 212 13.96 12.31 35.48
C ALA A 212 14.76 13.62 35.61
N ARG A 213 15.63 13.89 34.64
CA ARG A 213 16.37 15.15 34.50
C ARG A 213 16.15 15.73 33.10
N TYR A 214 15.87 17.02 33.01
CA TYR A 214 15.85 17.74 31.73
C TYR A 214 17.19 18.44 31.48
N ARG A 215 17.65 18.44 30.22
CA ARG A 215 18.85 19.14 29.76
C ARG A 215 18.56 19.87 28.46
N ALA A 216 18.90 21.16 28.45
CA ALA A 216 18.80 22.00 27.26
C ALA A 216 20.08 21.83 26.43
N VAL A 217 20.03 21.02 25.37
CA VAL A 217 21.16 20.68 24.48
C VAL A 217 20.66 20.61 23.05
N ASP A 218 21.41 21.19 22.11
CA ASP A 218 21.19 20.94 20.68
C ASP A 218 21.92 19.67 20.27
N VAL A 219 21.17 18.61 19.93
CA VAL A 219 21.73 17.32 19.51
C VAL A 219 22.60 17.43 18.25
N ARG A 220 22.48 18.51 17.49
CA ARG A 220 23.33 18.79 16.33
C ARG A 220 24.75 19.23 16.72
N ASP A 221 24.97 19.63 17.97
CA ASP A 221 26.29 19.98 18.48
C ASP A 221 26.96 18.76 19.13
N ALA A 222 28.05 18.29 18.51
CA ALA A 222 28.77 17.12 19.00
C ALA A 222 29.43 17.37 20.38
N GLY A 223 29.87 18.60 20.66
CA GLY A 223 30.52 18.97 21.92
C GLY A 223 29.53 19.01 23.07
N GLU A 224 28.36 19.63 22.88
CA GLU A 224 27.30 19.64 23.89
C GLU A 224 26.80 18.23 24.20
N VAL A 225 26.63 17.38 23.18
CA VAL A 225 26.21 15.98 23.36
C VAL A 225 27.27 15.18 24.12
N ALA A 226 28.55 15.35 23.78
CA ALA A 226 29.64 14.68 24.50
C ALA A 226 29.68 15.10 25.98
N ALA A 227 29.54 16.39 26.27
CA ALA A 227 29.47 16.91 27.63
C ALA A 227 28.27 16.34 28.40
N LEU A 228 27.08 16.36 27.79
CA LEU A 228 25.86 15.78 28.36
C LEU A 228 26.04 14.30 28.75
N VAL A 229 26.62 13.49 27.86
CA VAL A 229 26.82 12.06 28.10
C VAL A 229 27.86 11.85 29.19
N ALA A 230 28.97 12.61 29.18
CA ALA A 230 29.99 12.52 30.22
C ALA A 230 29.42 12.85 31.62
N GLU A 231 28.64 13.93 31.74
CA GLU A 231 27.96 14.30 32.98
C GLU A 231 26.95 13.23 33.42
N THR A 232 26.17 12.72 32.47
CA THR A 232 25.19 11.66 32.73
C THR A 232 25.85 10.40 33.28
N VAL A 233 26.96 9.97 32.66
CA VAL A 233 27.71 8.79 33.09
C VAL A 233 28.33 8.98 34.47
N ARG A 234 28.88 10.16 34.74
CA ARG A 234 29.45 10.52 36.04
C ARG A 234 28.39 10.52 37.15
N ASP A 235 27.23 11.11 36.89
CA ASP A 235 26.22 11.38 37.93
C ASP A 235 25.24 10.21 38.13
N LEU A 236 24.92 9.46 37.07
CA LEU A 236 23.83 8.46 37.07
C LEU A 236 24.29 7.04 36.75
N GLY A 237 25.47 6.86 36.14
CA GLY A 237 25.99 5.58 35.68
C GLY A 237 25.92 5.38 34.17
N PRO A 238 26.34 4.20 33.65
CA PRO A 238 26.45 3.96 32.21
C PRO A 238 25.10 4.07 31.50
N VAL A 239 25.09 4.68 30.31
CA VAL A 239 23.90 4.76 29.45
C VAL A 239 23.56 3.37 28.92
N ARG A 240 22.39 2.86 29.28
CA ARG A 240 21.87 1.55 28.85
C ARG A 240 20.80 1.68 27.77
N GLY A 241 20.15 2.83 27.66
CA GLY A 241 19.12 3.07 26.65
C GLY A 241 19.27 4.40 25.93
N ILE A 242 18.93 4.41 24.65
CA ILE A 242 18.71 5.63 23.87
C ILE A 242 17.33 5.54 23.22
N VAL A 243 16.54 6.60 23.39
CA VAL A 243 15.31 6.86 22.63
C VAL A 243 15.53 8.13 21.83
N HIS A 244 15.73 7.98 20.53
CA HIS A 244 16.01 9.11 19.65
C HIS A 244 14.72 9.63 19.01
N GLY A 245 14.09 10.59 19.69
CA GLY A 245 12.84 11.24 19.29
C GLY A 245 13.00 12.64 18.72
N ALA A 246 14.22 13.20 18.70
CA ALA A 246 14.46 14.53 18.16
C ALA A 246 14.17 14.58 16.66
N GLY A 247 13.44 15.63 16.26
CA GLY A 247 13.09 15.86 14.87
C GLY A 247 12.47 17.22 14.67
N VAL A 248 12.61 17.75 13.46
CA VAL A 248 11.95 18.97 13.00
C VAL A 248 11.33 18.70 11.62
N LEU A 249 10.34 19.50 11.26
CA LEU A 249 9.75 19.53 9.92
C LEU A 249 10.15 20.81 9.21
N ALA A 250 10.29 20.73 7.89
CA ALA A 250 10.59 21.87 7.03
C ALA A 250 9.73 21.81 5.76
N ASP A 251 8.45 21.49 5.91
CA ASP A 251 7.54 21.07 4.84
C ASP A 251 7.47 22.07 3.68
N LYS A 252 7.90 21.62 2.50
CA LYS A 252 7.93 22.35 1.22
C LYS A 252 8.02 21.35 0.08
N LYS A 253 7.47 21.67 -1.10
CA LYS A 253 7.65 20.82 -2.28
C LYS A 253 9.13 20.63 -2.60
N VAL A 254 9.47 19.54 -3.29
CA VAL A 254 10.85 19.21 -3.67
C VAL A 254 11.54 20.38 -4.37
N LEU A 255 10.82 21.14 -5.20
CA LEU A 255 11.35 22.30 -5.93
C LEU A 255 11.67 23.52 -5.06
N ASP A 256 11.02 23.65 -3.90
CA ASP A 256 11.10 24.80 -3.01
C ASP A 256 11.99 24.55 -1.79
N LYS A 257 12.53 23.33 -1.66
CA LYS A 257 13.50 22.97 -0.61
C LYS A 257 14.82 23.71 -0.82
N THR A 258 15.36 24.25 0.27
CA THR A 258 16.71 24.84 0.32
C THR A 258 17.68 23.94 1.08
N ALA A 259 18.99 24.18 0.96
CA ALA A 259 20.01 23.43 1.71
C ALA A 259 19.76 23.52 3.22
N GLU A 260 19.41 24.70 3.72
CA GLU A 260 19.13 24.93 5.14
C GLU A 260 17.91 24.13 5.63
N ASN A 261 16.94 23.89 4.75
CA ASN A 261 15.80 23.01 5.07
C ASN A 261 16.25 21.56 5.23
N LEU A 262 17.09 21.08 4.30
CA LEU A 262 17.66 19.73 4.36
C LEU A 262 18.52 19.55 5.61
N ASP A 263 19.48 20.45 5.84
CA ASP A 263 20.41 20.39 6.97
C ASP A 263 19.66 20.40 8.30
N ALA A 264 18.65 21.28 8.46
CA ALA A 264 17.85 21.32 9.67
C ALA A 264 17.16 19.98 9.98
N VAL A 265 16.57 19.32 8.97
CA VAL A 265 15.84 18.05 9.14
C VAL A 265 16.81 16.87 9.30
N LEU A 266 17.82 16.78 8.44
CA LEU A 266 18.79 15.69 8.42
C LEU A 266 19.69 15.72 9.65
N ASP A 267 20.27 16.87 10.02
CA ASP A 267 21.21 16.94 11.13
C ASP A 267 20.54 16.64 12.46
N THR A 268 19.30 17.10 12.66
CA THR A 268 18.55 16.82 13.89
C THR A 268 18.34 15.31 14.09
N LYS A 269 18.12 14.56 13.01
CA LYS A 269 17.89 13.11 13.07
C LYS A 269 19.16 12.28 12.97
N LEU A 270 19.99 12.55 11.97
CA LEU A 270 21.13 11.72 11.59
C LEU A 270 22.40 12.12 12.34
N ALA A 271 22.78 13.40 12.28
CA ALA A 271 23.94 13.88 13.03
C ALA A 271 23.70 13.75 14.54
N GLY A 272 22.50 14.09 15.03
CA GLY A 272 22.14 13.91 16.43
C GLY A 272 22.20 12.46 16.93
N LEU A 273 21.77 11.49 16.11
CA LEU A 273 21.94 10.07 16.45
C LEU A 273 23.43 9.71 16.47
N ARG A 274 24.20 10.13 15.47
CA ARG A 274 25.64 9.85 15.38
C ARG A 274 26.39 10.40 16.59
N HIS A 275 26.15 11.65 16.98
CA HIS A 275 26.80 12.25 18.15
C HIS A 275 26.50 11.48 19.44
N LEU A 276 25.28 10.98 19.63
CA LEU A 276 24.94 10.14 20.78
C LEU A 276 25.67 8.79 20.74
N LEU A 277 25.68 8.12 19.60
CA LEU A 277 26.34 6.83 19.44
C LEU A 277 27.86 6.93 19.62
N ASP A 278 28.46 8.04 19.17
CA ASP A 278 29.89 8.33 19.33
C ASP A 278 30.25 8.64 20.80
N ALA A 279 29.34 9.25 21.55
CA ALA A 279 29.57 9.65 22.94
C ALA A 279 29.34 8.53 23.97
N VAL A 280 28.57 7.49 23.64
CA VAL A 280 28.29 6.35 24.54
C VAL A 280 29.18 5.13 24.27
N LYS A 281 29.32 4.26 25.26
CA LYS A 281 29.93 2.93 25.06
C LYS A 281 28.89 1.99 24.45
N LEU A 282 28.98 1.74 23.14
CA LEU A 282 27.96 0.95 22.41
C LEU A 282 27.68 -0.43 23.02
N ARG A 283 28.70 -1.12 23.54
CA ARG A 283 28.55 -2.44 24.21
C ARG A 283 27.69 -2.40 25.48
N ASP A 284 27.52 -1.22 26.06
CA ASP A 284 26.72 -1.03 27.27
C ASP A 284 25.23 -0.87 26.95
N LEU A 285 24.86 -0.56 25.71
CA LEU A 285 23.47 -0.39 25.31
C LEU A 285 22.70 -1.71 25.37
N ARG A 286 21.45 -1.62 25.80
CA ARG A 286 20.46 -2.69 25.83
C ARG A 286 19.18 -2.30 25.09
N LEU A 287 18.92 -1.00 24.93
CA LEU A 287 17.82 -0.47 24.13
C LEU A 287 18.30 0.69 23.24
N LEU A 288 17.97 0.62 21.95
CA LEU A 288 18.11 1.71 20.99
C LEU A 288 16.80 1.83 20.21
N ALA A 289 15.95 2.77 20.61
CA ALA A 289 14.68 3.05 19.93
C ALA A 289 14.82 4.33 19.09
N LEU A 290 14.57 4.23 17.79
CA LEU A 290 14.64 5.35 16.85
C LEU A 290 13.23 5.72 16.38
N PHE A 291 12.86 6.99 16.54
CA PHE A 291 11.58 7.49 16.06
C PHE A 291 11.72 7.86 14.59
N SER A 292 11.35 6.91 13.74
CA SER A 292 11.21 7.09 12.31
C SER A 292 9.78 7.57 11.98
N SER A 293 9.40 7.53 10.71
CA SER A 293 8.05 7.87 10.26
C SER A 293 7.60 6.95 9.13
N SER A 294 6.30 6.69 9.05
CA SER A 294 5.67 6.02 7.91
C SER A 294 5.96 6.73 6.58
N THR A 295 6.20 8.06 6.60
CA THR A 295 6.60 8.85 5.42
C THR A 295 7.85 8.29 4.72
N ALA A 296 8.78 7.63 5.43
CA ALA A 296 9.95 6.97 4.82
C ALA A 296 9.54 5.83 3.85
N ARG A 297 8.45 5.12 4.15
CA ARG A 297 7.95 3.99 3.35
C ARG A 297 6.92 4.41 2.30
N TYR A 298 6.09 5.41 2.58
CA TYR A 298 5.01 5.82 1.67
C TYR A 298 5.29 7.07 0.83
N GLY A 299 6.25 7.90 1.25
CA GLY A 299 6.43 9.27 0.76
C GLY A 299 5.26 10.19 1.14
N ARG A 300 5.52 11.49 1.23
CA ARG A 300 4.47 12.50 1.44
C ARG A 300 4.86 13.79 0.71
N VAL A 301 3.86 14.42 0.09
CA VAL A 301 4.00 15.73 -0.56
C VAL A 301 4.56 16.72 0.47
N GLY A 302 5.62 17.43 0.11
CA GLY A 302 6.25 18.43 0.98
C GLY A 302 7.32 17.90 1.94
N GLN A 303 7.46 16.57 2.07
CA GLN A 303 8.25 15.92 3.12
C GLN A 303 9.40 15.06 2.55
N SER A 304 10.06 15.54 1.50
CA SER A 304 11.14 14.80 0.85
C SER A 304 12.38 14.61 1.74
N ASP A 305 12.87 15.66 2.37
CA ASP A 305 13.96 15.64 3.36
C ASP A 305 13.62 14.81 4.60
N TYR A 306 12.39 14.92 5.11
CA TYR A 306 11.91 14.12 6.23
C TYR A 306 11.82 12.64 5.86
N ALA A 307 11.38 12.30 4.64
CA ALA A 307 11.41 10.93 4.14
C ALA A 307 12.85 10.39 4.04
N VAL A 308 13.80 11.19 3.54
CA VAL A 308 15.23 10.85 3.50
C VAL A 308 15.76 10.55 4.90
N ALA A 309 15.58 11.47 5.84
CA ALA A 309 16.10 11.34 7.20
C ALA A 309 15.61 10.07 7.89
N ASN A 310 14.30 9.79 7.79
CA ASN A 310 13.70 8.63 8.44
C ASN A 310 14.05 7.31 7.72
N GLU A 311 14.22 7.31 6.39
CA GLU A 311 14.67 6.10 5.68
C GLU A 311 16.13 5.75 6.00
N VAL A 312 17.00 6.77 6.15
CA VAL A 312 18.37 6.54 6.63
C VAL A 312 18.37 5.99 8.05
N LEU A 313 17.50 6.49 8.95
CA LEU A 313 17.34 5.92 10.30
C LEU A 313 16.90 4.44 10.24
N ASN A 314 15.97 4.10 9.34
CA ASN A 314 15.53 2.71 9.14
C ASN A 314 16.71 1.81 8.75
N LYS A 315 17.50 2.21 7.75
CA LYS A 315 18.69 1.43 7.33
C LYS A 315 19.75 1.37 8.43
N ALA A 316 19.99 2.47 9.13
CA ALA A 316 20.94 2.53 10.24
C ALA A 316 20.53 1.59 11.39
N ALA A 317 19.25 1.52 11.74
CA ALA A 317 18.76 0.58 12.75
C ALA A 317 19.02 -0.88 12.36
N ARG A 318 18.89 -1.23 11.08
CA ARG A 318 19.21 -2.58 10.60
C ARG A 318 20.70 -2.90 10.75
N VAL A 319 21.57 -1.96 10.41
CA VAL A 319 23.03 -2.10 10.60
C VAL A 319 23.36 -2.25 12.08
N LEU A 320 22.83 -1.36 12.93
CA LEU A 320 23.09 -1.34 14.36
C LEU A 320 22.52 -2.57 15.08
N ALA A 321 21.36 -3.09 14.67
CA ALA A 321 20.80 -4.33 15.20
C ALA A 321 21.74 -5.53 15.01
N ARG A 322 22.50 -5.57 13.90
CA ARG A 322 23.50 -6.62 13.65
C ARG A 322 24.78 -6.40 14.44
N ARG A 323 25.24 -5.14 14.51
CA ARG A 323 26.46 -4.77 15.26
C ARG A 323 26.28 -4.88 16.78
N LEU A 324 25.04 -4.80 17.28
CA LEU A 324 24.70 -4.79 18.70
C LEU A 324 23.67 -5.89 19.04
N PRO A 325 24.04 -7.19 18.97
CA PRO A 325 23.09 -8.29 19.18
C PRO A 325 22.46 -8.31 20.57
N ASP A 326 23.18 -7.82 21.59
CA ASP A 326 22.70 -7.72 22.97
C ASP A 326 21.82 -6.48 23.22
N CYS A 327 21.69 -5.60 22.22
CA CYS A 327 20.85 -4.40 22.27
C CYS A 327 19.56 -4.61 21.46
N ARG A 328 18.40 -4.28 22.04
CA ARG A 328 17.18 -4.14 21.25
C ARG A 328 17.26 -2.86 20.43
N THR A 329 17.60 -2.98 19.16
CA THR A 329 17.52 -1.87 18.20
C THR A 329 16.19 -1.91 17.46
N ALA A 330 15.40 -0.83 17.54
CA ALA A 330 14.08 -0.71 16.91
C ALA A 330 13.91 0.68 16.27
N SER A 331 13.82 0.75 14.94
CA SER A 331 13.31 1.92 14.21
C SER A 331 11.81 1.78 14.01
N ILE A 332 11.05 2.72 14.57
CA ILE A 332 9.59 2.69 14.53
C ILE A 332 9.12 3.80 13.61
N GLY A 333 8.61 3.40 12.44
CA GLY A 333 8.00 4.27 11.44
C GLY A 333 6.60 4.67 11.88
N TRP A 334 6.50 5.69 12.73
CA TRP A 334 5.22 6.16 13.26
C TRP A 334 4.35 6.80 12.17
N GLY A 335 3.08 6.41 12.14
CA GLY A 335 1.99 7.16 11.54
C GLY A 335 1.63 8.40 12.35
N PRO A 336 0.52 9.09 12.02
CA PRO A 336 0.14 10.31 12.72
C PRO A 336 -0.32 10.01 14.15
N TRP A 337 0.16 10.79 15.12
CA TRP A 337 -0.30 10.71 16.52
C TRP A 337 -1.31 11.80 16.81
N ASP A 338 -2.21 11.55 17.75
CA ASP A 338 -3.09 12.57 18.34
C ASP A 338 -2.29 13.45 19.32
N GLY A 339 -1.46 14.32 18.76
CA GLY A 339 -0.59 15.24 19.49
C GLY A 339 0.74 15.50 18.77
N GLY A 340 1.54 16.41 19.32
CA GLY A 340 2.83 16.79 18.72
C GLY A 340 2.67 17.57 17.42
N MET A 341 3.01 16.95 16.28
CA MET A 341 3.08 17.60 14.96
C MET A 341 1.75 17.57 14.18
N VAL A 342 0.69 16.99 14.73
CA VAL A 342 -0.61 16.83 14.06
C VAL A 342 -1.65 17.77 14.68
N ASP A 343 -2.16 18.70 13.87
CA ASP A 343 -3.28 19.58 14.24
C ASP A 343 -4.63 19.05 13.73
N ALA A 344 -5.72 19.75 14.05
CA ALA A 344 -7.08 19.36 13.65
C ALA A 344 -7.27 19.29 12.12
N GLY A 345 -6.57 20.13 11.35
CA GLY A 345 -6.63 20.11 9.89
C GLY A 345 -5.95 18.87 9.31
N LEU A 346 -4.77 18.53 9.83
CA LEU A 346 -4.04 17.31 9.47
C LEU A 346 -4.81 16.04 9.85
N LYS A 347 -5.48 16.01 11.01
CA LYS A 347 -6.34 14.86 11.39
C LYS A 347 -7.41 14.58 10.33
N LYS A 348 -8.06 15.62 9.80
CA LYS A 348 -9.08 15.48 8.76
C LYS A 348 -8.48 14.91 7.47
N LEU A 349 -7.32 15.41 7.05
CA LEU A 349 -6.62 14.90 5.86
C LEU A 349 -6.26 13.41 6.00
N PHE A 350 -5.75 12.98 7.16
CA PHE A 350 -5.46 11.56 7.39
C PHE A 350 -6.71 10.69 7.33
N ALA A 351 -7.83 11.17 7.88
CA ALA A 351 -9.10 10.45 7.80
C ALA A 351 -9.59 10.29 6.35
N GLU A 352 -9.43 11.31 5.51
CA GLU A 352 -9.71 11.25 4.07
C GLU A 352 -8.79 10.26 3.32
N GLU A 353 -7.55 10.10 3.79
CA GLU A 353 -6.60 9.08 3.31
C GLU A 353 -6.87 7.67 3.88
N GLY A 354 -7.86 7.50 4.75
CA GLY A 354 -8.19 6.22 5.41
C GLY A 354 -7.24 5.84 6.55
N VAL A 355 -6.46 6.79 7.06
CA VAL A 355 -5.45 6.60 8.11
C VAL A 355 -5.97 7.14 9.44
N GLY A 356 -5.98 6.30 10.48
CA GLY A 356 -6.32 6.72 11.84
C GLY A 356 -5.19 7.49 12.50
N VAL A 357 -5.47 8.10 13.67
CA VAL A 357 -4.46 8.74 14.51
C VAL A 357 -4.17 7.90 15.75
N ILE A 358 -2.90 7.78 16.11
CA ILE A 358 -2.41 6.99 17.25
C ILE A 358 -2.59 7.81 18.53
N GLY A 359 -3.27 7.28 19.54
CA GLY A 359 -3.38 7.97 20.83
C GLY A 359 -2.02 8.11 21.53
N LEU A 360 -1.80 9.18 22.30
CA LEU A 360 -0.52 9.40 23.01
C LEU A 360 -0.14 8.22 23.93
N ALA A 361 -1.10 7.70 24.71
CA ALA A 361 -0.88 6.56 25.59
C ALA A 361 -0.61 5.28 24.80
N GLU A 362 -1.44 5.00 23.79
CA GLU A 362 -1.32 3.83 22.90
C GLU A 362 0.05 3.79 22.22
N GLY A 363 0.51 4.91 21.67
CA GLY A 363 1.82 4.96 21.02
C GLY A 363 2.97 4.76 22.01
N GLY A 364 2.85 5.27 23.24
CA GLY A 364 3.81 5.00 24.31
C GLY A 364 3.86 3.52 24.72
N GLU A 365 2.69 2.88 24.86
CA GLU A 365 2.57 1.44 25.14
C GLU A 365 3.15 0.60 24.00
N HIS A 366 2.94 1.02 22.74
CA HIS A 366 3.50 0.36 21.58
C HIS A 366 5.03 0.43 21.54
N LEU A 367 5.64 1.57 21.95
CA LEU A 367 7.09 1.64 22.11
C LEU A 367 7.60 0.61 23.13
N VAL A 368 6.92 0.47 24.27
CA VAL A 368 7.27 -0.52 25.31
C VAL A 368 7.15 -1.95 24.76
N ALA A 369 6.10 -2.24 24.00
CA ALA A 369 5.92 -3.53 23.33
C ALA A 369 7.08 -3.83 22.36
N GLU A 370 7.46 -2.86 21.51
CA GLU A 370 8.59 -3.00 20.60
C GLU A 370 9.93 -3.16 21.32
N ALA A 371 10.12 -2.48 22.46
CA ALA A 371 11.30 -2.60 23.31
C ALA A 371 11.42 -4.02 23.91
N ARG A 372 10.29 -4.66 24.26
CA ARG A 372 10.27 -6.04 24.77
C ARG A 372 10.46 -7.09 23.69
N ALA A 373 10.14 -6.78 22.44
CA ALA A 373 10.09 -7.75 21.34
C ALA A 373 11.47 -8.32 20.96
N GLY A 374 11.88 -9.40 21.63
CA GLY A 374 13.10 -10.15 21.33
C GLY A 374 13.03 -10.83 19.96
N GLY A 375 14.09 -10.71 19.15
CA GLY A 375 14.13 -11.28 17.80
C GLY A 375 13.23 -10.60 16.76
N ALA A 376 12.51 -9.55 17.15
CA ALA A 376 11.67 -8.79 16.22
C ALA A 376 12.51 -8.03 15.19
N PRO A 377 11.97 -7.78 13.99
CA PRO A 377 12.55 -6.87 13.01
C PRO A 377 13.05 -5.56 13.61
N ALA A 378 14.20 -5.10 13.12
CA ALA A 378 14.77 -3.80 13.50
C ALA A 378 13.96 -2.62 12.96
N GLU A 379 13.08 -2.83 11.99
CA GLU A 379 12.20 -1.81 11.40
C GLU A 379 10.75 -2.27 11.48
N THR A 380 9.86 -1.42 11.99
CA THR A 380 8.41 -1.64 12.04
C THR A 380 7.70 -0.35 11.66
N VAL A 381 6.57 -0.42 10.95
CA VAL A 381 5.71 0.72 10.66
C VAL A 381 4.44 0.58 11.50
N VAL A 382 4.04 1.65 12.19
CA VAL A 382 2.87 1.65 13.08
C VAL A 382 1.88 2.67 12.57
N ILE A 383 0.71 2.21 12.11
CA ILE A 383 -0.37 3.05 11.63
C ILE A 383 -1.64 2.66 12.37
N ALA A 384 -2.34 3.65 12.92
CA ALA A 384 -3.64 3.41 13.53
C ALA A 384 -4.68 3.08 12.46
N ALA A 385 -5.46 2.03 12.72
CA ALA A 385 -6.62 1.72 11.89
C ALA A 385 -7.67 2.83 12.04
N LEU A 386 -8.34 3.17 10.95
CA LEU A 386 -9.55 3.99 10.99
C LEU A 386 -10.77 3.07 10.94
N PRO A 387 -11.55 2.93 12.03
CA PRO A 387 -12.71 2.05 12.06
C PRO A 387 -13.68 2.36 10.91
N GLY A 388 -14.03 1.34 10.13
CA GLY A 388 -14.92 1.50 8.96
C GLY A 388 -14.25 2.01 7.68
N ALA A 389 -12.95 2.34 7.70
CA ALA A 389 -12.23 2.70 6.49
C ALA A 389 -12.08 1.48 5.57
N LYS A 390 -12.49 1.65 4.32
CA LYS A 390 -12.15 0.69 3.25
C LYS A 390 -10.69 0.91 2.85
N PRO A 391 -9.92 -0.14 2.52
CA PRO A 391 -8.57 0.03 1.99
C PRO A 391 -8.59 1.00 0.81
N ALA A 392 -7.74 2.02 0.85
CA ALA A 392 -7.65 2.96 -0.25
C ALA A 392 -7.19 2.23 -1.53
N LEU A 393 -8.00 2.29 -2.59
CA LEU A 393 -7.66 1.72 -3.88
C LEU A 393 -7.10 2.81 -4.79
N ALA A 394 -5.83 2.68 -5.17
CA ALA A 394 -5.22 3.59 -6.13
C ALA A 394 -5.67 3.25 -7.55
N VAL A 395 -5.73 4.24 -8.45
CA VAL A 395 -5.91 3.97 -9.87
C VAL A 395 -4.69 3.19 -10.36
N ALA A 396 -4.89 1.92 -10.73
CA ALA A 396 -3.85 1.08 -11.30
C ALA A 396 -3.59 1.50 -12.75
N TYR A 397 -4.67 1.69 -13.53
CA TYR A 397 -4.60 2.25 -14.88
C TYR A 397 -5.98 2.79 -15.32
N GLU A 398 -5.95 3.58 -16.39
CA GLU A 398 -7.13 4.10 -17.09
C GLU A 398 -7.16 3.57 -18.53
N ARG A 399 -8.36 3.37 -19.09
CA ARG A 399 -8.52 2.90 -20.46
C ARG A 399 -9.77 3.47 -21.11
N ASP A 400 -9.60 3.97 -22.33
CA ASP A 400 -10.68 4.42 -23.19
C ASP A 400 -11.16 3.28 -24.07
N LEU A 401 -12.46 3.02 -24.04
CA LEU A 401 -13.12 1.98 -24.81
C LEU A 401 -13.84 2.58 -26.02
N SER A 402 -13.58 2.04 -27.21
CA SER A 402 -14.34 2.37 -28.43
C SER A 402 -14.40 1.16 -29.36
N HIS A 403 -15.33 1.18 -30.32
CA HIS A 403 -15.43 0.13 -31.34
C HIS A 403 -14.18 0.04 -32.23
N GLU A 404 -13.46 1.15 -32.41
CA GLU A 404 -12.27 1.19 -33.26
C GLU A 404 -11.08 0.47 -32.60
N THR A 405 -10.89 0.71 -31.30
CA THR A 405 -9.75 0.18 -30.54
C THR A 405 -10.03 -1.19 -29.92
N HIS A 406 -11.31 -1.54 -29.72
CA HIS A 406 -11.78 -2.80 -29.14
C HIS A 406 -12.89 -3.44 -30.00
N PRO A 407 -12.55 -3.97 -31.20
CA PRO A 407 -13.54 -4.51 -32.14
C PRO A 407 -14.50 -5.58 -31.57
N PHE A 408 -14.07 -6.36 -30.56
CA PHE A 408 -14.92 -7.37 -29.92
C PHE A 408 -16.20 -6.79 -29.30
N LEU A 409 -16.25 -5.49 -28.99
CA LEU A 409 -17.45 -4.83 -28.44
C LEU A 409 -18.63 -4.88 -29.42
N SER A 410 -18.36 -4.91 -30.71
CA SER A 410 -19.40 -5.07 -31.75
C SER A 410 -20.03 -6.46 -31.74
N ALA A 411 -19.39 -7.44 -31.10
CA ALA A 411 -19.89 -8.81 -30.94
C ALA A 411 -20.58 -9.05 -29.59
N HIS A 412 -20.60 -8.07 -28.69
CA HIS A 412 -21.25 -8.19 -27.38
C HIS A 412 -22.26 -7.04 -27.17
N VAL A 413 -23.37 -7.14 -27.88
CA VAL A 413 -24.41 -6.10 -27.92
C VAL A 413 -25.71 -6.62 -27.32
N ILE A 414 -26.26 -5.88 -26.37
CA ILE A 414 -27.52 -6.20 -25.69
C ILE A 414 -28.44 -4.99 -25.83
N ASN A 415 -29.64 -5.20 -26.39
CA ASN A 415 -30.63 -4.16 -26.61
C ASN A 415 -30.06 -2.91 -27.33
N GLY A 416 -29.38 -3.12 -28.45
CA GLY A 416 -28.79 -2.06 -29.27
C GLY A 416 -27.51 -1.44 -28.72
N ARG A 417 -27.04 -1.87 -27.54
CA ARG A 417 -25.92 -1.25 -26.83
C ARG A 417 -24.76 -2.21 -26.68
N ALA A 418 -23.57 -1.78 -27.09
CA ALA A 418 -22.35 -2.53 -26.83
C ALA A 418 -22.06 -2.51 -25.32
N VAL A 419 -21.90 -3.69 -24.73
CA VAL A 419 -21.65 -3.86 -23.29
C VAL A 419 -20.33 -4.59 -23.13
N LEU A 420 -19.49 -4.15 -22.19
CA LEU A 420 -18.26 -4.87 -21.86
C LEU A 420 -18.58 -6.26 -21.27
N PRO A 421 -18.05 -7.36 -21.83
CA PRO A 421 -18.25 -8.69 -21.27
C PRO A 421 -17.70 -8.79 -19.84
N LEU A 422 -18.35 -9.59 -18.99
CA LEU A 422 -17.86 -9.86 -17.64
C LEU A 422 -16.50 -10.55 -17.65
N ALA A 423 -16.25 -11.44 -18.63
CA ALA A 423 -14.97 -12.11 -18.77
C ALA A 423 -13.81 -11.12 -18.98
N MET A 424 -14.04 -10.07 -19.78
CA MET A 424 -13.07 -8.98 -19.97
C MET A 424 -12.92 -8.11 -18.72
N THR A 425 -14.01 -7.89 -17.99
CA THR A 425 -13.97 -7.18 -16.70
C THR A 425 -13.11 -7.93 -15.68
N ALA A 426 -13.26 -9.25 -15.59
CA ALA A 426 -12.44 -10.11 -14.72
C ALA A 426 -10.95 -10.08 -15.12
N GLU A 427 -10.63 -10.17 -16.41
CA GLU A 427 -9.25 -10.06 -16.93
C GLU A 427 -8.62 -8.71 -16.57
N TRP A 428 -9.37 -7.62 -16.69
CA TRP A 428 -8.87 -6.27 -16.38
C TRP A 428 -8.72 -6.00 -14.88
N LEU A 429 -9.61 -6.54 -14.04
CA LEU A 429 -9.40 -6.53 -12.59
C LEU A 429 -8.14 -7.33 -12.22
N ALA A 430 -7.94 -8.50 -12.84
CA ALA A 430 -6.74 -9.31 -12.65
C ALA A 430 -5.47 -8.57 -13.09
N HIS A 431 -5.53 -7.88 -14.23
CA HIS A 431 -4.44 -7.05 -14.73
C HIS A 431 -4.10 -5.92 -13.76
N GLY A 432 -5.10 -5.17 -13.29
CA GLY A 432 -4.89 -4.06 -12.36
C GLY A 432 -4.29 -4.52 -11.04
N ALA A 433 -4.71 -5.67 -10.53
CA ALA A 433 -4.10 -6.29 -9.36
C ALA A 433 -2.63 -6.69 -9.61
N LEU A 434 -2.32 -7.28 -10.77
CA LEU A 434 -0.97 -7.72 -11.10
C LEU A 434 -0.01 -6.56 -11.38
N HIS A 435 -0.52 -5.44 -11.93
CA HIS A 435 0.27 -4.26 -12.31
C HIS A 435 1.16 -3.73 -11.18
N GLY A 436 0.62 -3.68 -9.95
CA GLY A 436 1.35 -3.24 -8.77
C GLY A 436 2.26 -4.29 -8.12
N HIS A 437 2.28 -5.53 -8.62
CA HIS A 437 2.89 -6.68 -7.93
C HIS A 437 3.72 -7.57 -8.89
N PRO A 438 4.81 -7.03 -9.47
CA PRO A 438 5.67 -7.78 -10.39
C PRO A 438 6.27 -9.02 -9.70
N GLY A 439 6.46 -10.09 -10.47
CA GLY A 439 6.99 -11.37 -9.97
C GLY A 439 5.93 -12.33 -9.41
N LEU A 440 4.68 -11.90 -9.25
CA LEU A 440 3.56 -12.79 -8.94
C LEU A 440 2.85 -13.27 -10.21
N VAL A 441 2.01 -14.30 -10.07
CA VAL A 441 1.12 -14.82 -11.10
C VAL A 441 -0.32 -14.82 -10.62
N PHE A 442 -1.25 -14.53 -11.54
CA PHE A 442 -2.67 -14.63 -11.28
C PHE A 442 -3.07 -16.09 -10.97
N SER A 443 -3.79 -16.27 -9.86
CA SER A 443 -4.24 -17.58 -9.36
C SER A 443 -5.76 -17.68 -9.20
N GLY A 444 -6.47 -16.56 -9.31
CA GLY A 444 -7.94 -16.53 -9.26
C GLY A 444 -8.51 -15.25 -8.67
N PHE A 445 -9.79 -15.28 -8.30
CA PHE A 445 -10.45 -14.19 -7.59
C PHE A 445 -11.51 -14.72 -6.62
N GLU A 446 -11.94 -13.86 -5.70
CA GLU A 446 -13.06 -14.06 -4.79
C GLU A 446 -14.01 -12.86 -4.88
N ASP A 447 -15.29 -13.11 -4.63
CA ASP A 447 -16.36 -12.10 -4.63
C ASP A 447 -16.38 -11.21 -5.87
N LEU A 448 -16.24 -11.79 -7.06
CA LEU A 448 -16.43 -11.03 -8.30
C LEU A 448 -17.89 -10.62 -8.39
N ARG A 449 -18.16 -9.32 -8.34
CA ARG A 449 -19.50 -8.75 -8.35
C ARG A 449 -19.65 -7.76 -9.48
N VAL A 450 -20.74 -7.87 -10.22
CA VAL A 450 -21.17 -6.87 -11.20
C VAL A 450 -22.26 -6.01 -10.57
N THR A 451 -22.01 -4.71 -10.49
CA THR A 451 -23.00 -3.72 -10.02
C THR A 451 -23.72 -3.06 -11.18
N LYS A 452 -23.00 -2.77 -12.27
CA LYS A 452 -23.56 -2.14 -13.47
C LYS A 452 -22.69 -2.47 -14.68
N GLY A 453 -23.30 -2.92 -15.77
CA GLY A 453 -22.59 -3.11 -17.05
C GLY A 453 -21.95 -1.80 -17.55
N VAL A 454 -20.79 -1.92 -18.20
CA VAL A 454 -20.15 -0.80 -18.90
C VAL A 454 -20.71 -0.75 -20.31
N THR A 455 -21.43 0.31 -20.65
CA THR A 455 -21.95 0.53 -22.00
C THR A 455 -21.01 1.42 -22.78
N VAL A 456 -20.67 1.01 -24.00
CA VAL A 456 -19.87 1.80 -24.95
C VAL A 456 -20.79 2.31 -26.05
N PHE A 457 -20.73 3.62 -26.31
CA PHE A 457 -21.57 4.27 -27.31
C PHE A 457 -20.80 4.46 -28.62
N PRO A 458 -21.45 4.27 -29.78
CA PRO A 458 -20.85 4.57 -31.08
C PRO A 458 -20.32 6.01 -31.14
N GLY A 459 -19.16 6.19 -31.78
CA GLY A 459 -18.54 7.52 -31.96
C GLY A 459 -18.03 8.21 -30.69
N ARG A 460 -18.16 7.58 -29.51
CA ARG A 460 -17.74 8.15 -28.22
C ARG A 460 -16.86 7.19 -27.42
N ALA A 461 -15.67 7.65 -27.06
CA ALA A 461 -14.83 6.93 -26.11
C ALA A 461 -15.50 6.84 -24.73
N THR A 462 -15.49 5.65 -24.14
CA THR A 462 -15.96 5.42 -22.75
C THR A 462 -14.76 5.13 -21.87
N THR A 463 -14.43 6.06 -20.97
CA THR A 463 -13.30 5.92 -20.06
C THR A 463 -13.66 5.09 -18.84
N ILE A 464 -12.85 4.07 -18.57
CA ILE A 464 -12.88 3.27 -17.35
C ILE A 464 -11.56 3.39 -16.59
N ARG A 465 -11.64 3.26 -15.27
CA ARG A 465 -10.49 3.19 -14.36
C ARG A 465 -10.54 1.89 -13.60
N VAL A 466 -9.44 1.16 -13.62
CA VAL A 466 -9.24 0.02 -12.72
C VAL A 466 -8.48 0.52 -11.51
N HIS A 467 -9.06 0.34 -10.34
CA HIS A 467 -8.45 0.63 -9.06
C HIS A 467 -7.99 -0.68 -8.42
N ALA A 468 -6.81 -0.67 -7.82
CA ALA A 468 -6.27 -1.81 -7.07
C ALA A 468 -5.64 -1.35 -5.76
N GLY A 469 -5.78 -2.17 -4.73
CA GLY A 469 -5.14 -1.96 -3.43
C GLY A 469 -3.75 -2.57 -3.34
N ALA A 470 -3.12 -2.43 -2.17
CA ALA A 470 -1.93 -3.21 -1.84
C ALA A 470 -2.28 -4.69 -1.65
N ALA A 471 -1.36 -5.58 -2.00
CA ALA A 471 -1.49 -7.00 -1.70
C ALA A 471 -1.40 -7.27 -0.19
N VAL A 472 -2.37 -8.01 0.32
CA VAL A 472 -2.40 -8.52 1.70
C VAL A 472 -2.16 -10.03 1.67
N ARG A 473 -1.16 -10.51 2.40
CA ARG A 473 -0.87 -11.96 2.44
C ARG A 473 -1.93 -12.67 3.28
N ARG A 474 -2.61 -13.66 2.69
CA ARG A 474 -3.65 -14.47 3.35
C ARG A 474 -3.73 -15.85 2.70
N ASP A 475 -3.77 -16.91 3.53
CA ASP A 475 -3.99 -18.29 3.11
C ASP A 475 -3.07 -18.77 1.96
N GLY A 476 -1.81 -18.31 1.97
CA GLY A 476 -0.81 -18.64 0.93
C GLY A 476 -0.89 -17.78 -0.34
N PHE A 477 -1.85 -16.86 -0.43
CA PHE A 477 -2.00 -15.90 -1.52
C PHE A 477 -1.62 -14.49 -1.12
N PHE A 478 -1.41 -13.65 -2.12
CA PHE A 478 -1.42 -12.20 -2.06
C PHE A 478 -2.78 -11.72 -2.58
N VAL A 479 -3.64 -11.28 -1.66
CA VAL A 479 -5.02 -10.86 -1.96
C VAL A 479 -5.03 -9.36 -2.25
N VAL A 480 -5.55 -8.97 -3.41
CA VAL A 480 -5.63 -7.59 -3.88
C VAL A 480 -7.08 -7.23 -4.14
N SER A 481 -7.62 -6.28 -3.38
CA SER A 481 -8.93 -5.69 -3.70
C SER A 481 -8.83 -4.87 -4.98
N ALA A 482 -9.75 -5.10 -5.92
CA ALA A 482 -9.78 -4.39 -7.19
C ALA A 482 -11.21 -3.96 -7.55
N GLU A 483 -11.34 -2.80 -8.19
CA GLU A 483 -12.61 -2.23 -8.63
C GLU A 483 -12.48 -1.65 -10.03
N LEU A 484 -13.52 -1.82 -10.85
CA LEU A 484 -13.66 -1.16 -12.14
C LEU A 484 -14.69 -0.04 -11.97
N ARG A 485 -14.27 1.19 -12.26
CA ARG A 485 -15.08 2.40 -12.13
C ARG A 485 -15.16 3.16 -13.45
N GLY A 486 -16.27 3.83 -13.69
CA GLY A 486 -16.39 4.77 -14.82
C GLY A 486 -15.68 6.08 -14.52
N GLU A 487 -15.54 6.93 -15.54
CA GLU A 487 -14.92 8.27 -15.45
C GLU A 487 -15.42 9.12 -14.26
N LYS A 488 -16.73 9.10 -14.00
CA LYS A 488 -17.39 9.83 -12.89
C LYS A 488 -17.40 9.06 -11.55
N GLY A 489 -16.63 7.98 -11.44
CA GLY A 489 -16.47 7.19 -10.20
C GLY A 489 -17.53 6.13 -9.95
N ALA A 490 -18.51 5.96 -10.85
CA ALA A 490 -19.55 4.93 -10.74
C ALA A 490 -18.92 3.53 -10.72
N LEU A 491 -19.26 2.71 -9.71
CA LEU A 491 -18.77 1.34 -9.59
C LEU A 491 -19.50 0.44 -10.60
N HIS A 492 -18.73 -0.28 -11.41
CA HIS A 492 -19.24 -1.26 -12.38
C HIS A 492 -19.02 -2.70 -11.94
N ALA A 493 -17.85 -2.99 -11.38
CA ALA A 493 -17.53 -4.29 -10.82
C ALA A 493 -16.45 -4.22 -9.74
N SER A 494 -16.39 -5.23 -8.88
CA SER A 494 -15.34 -5.39 -7.88
C SER A 494 -14.98 -6.87 -7.69
N ALA A 495 -13.75 -7.14 -7.25
CA ALA A 495 -13.29 -8.47 -6.87
C ALA A 495 -12.12 -8.40 -5.88
N ARG A 496 -11.88 -9.49 -5.16
CA ARG A 496 -10.64 -9.75 -4.43
C ARG A 496 -9.77 -10.68 -5.28
N VAL A 497 -8.81 -10.13 -6.00
CA VAL A 497 -7.92 -10.89 -6.89
C VAL A 497 -6.86 -11.63 -6.08
N LEU A 498 -6.55 -12.86 -6.45
CA LEU A 498 -5.55 -13.70 -5.82
C LEU A 498 -4.33 -13.84 -6.70
N LEU A 499 -3.19 -13.44 -6.15
CA LEU A 499 -1.88 -13.61 -6.76
C LEU A 499 -1.05 -14.60 -5.92
N ALA A 500 -0.10 -15.29 -6.56
CA ALA A 500 0.84 -16.18 -5.88
C ALA A 500 2.21 -16.13 -6.56
N ALA A 501 3.27 -16.57 -5.88
CA ALA A 501 4.60 -16.67 -6.49
C ALA A 501 4.65 -17.74 -7.60
N LYS A 502 3.80 -18.77 -7.50
CA LYS A 502 3.63 -19.83 -8.49
C LYS A 502 2.19 -20.32 -8.47
N ARG A 503 1.71 -20.87 -9.58
CA ARG A 503 0.39 -21.51 -9.64
C ARG A 503 0.33 -22.74 -8.74
N MET A 504 -0.84 -22.99 -8.19
CA MET A 504 -1.11 -24.19 -7.39
C MET A 504 -1.33 -25.40 -8.29
N SER A 505 -1.02 -26.59 -7.76
CA SER A 505 -1.39 -27.84 -8.41
C SER A 505 -2.91 -27.99 -8.46
N PRO A 506 -3.47 -28.48 -9.58
CA PRO A 506 -4.90 -28.69 -9.71
C PRO A 506 -5.37 -29.83 -8.78
N PRO A 507 -6.51 -29.68 -8.08
CA PRO A 507 -7.23 -30.83 -7.55
C PRO A 507 -7.86 -31.65 -8.68
N ALA A 508 -8.38 -32.84 -8.34
CA ALA A 508 -9.19 -33.61 -9.28
C ALA A 508 -10.47 -32.85 -9.67
N ALA A 509 -10.86 -32.95 -10.93
CA ALA A 509 -12.18 -32.55 -11.40
C ALA A 509 -13.25 -33.35 -10.64
N SER A 510 -14.36 -32.68 -10.32
CA SER A 510 -15.38 -33.23 -9.40
C SER A 510 -16.80 -33.07 -9.91
N LEU A 511 -17.04 -32.17 -10.87
CA LEU A 511 -18.36 -31.93 -11.40
C LEU A 511 -18.70 -32.96 -12.48
N ILE A 512 -19.88 -33.55 -12.33
CA ILE A 512 -20.49 -34.45 -13.30
C ILE A 512 -21.90 -33.94 -13.54
N VAL A 513 -22.25 -33.76 -14.80
CA VAL A 513 -23.59 -33.37 -15.27
C VAL A 513 -24.00 -34.40 -16.32
N LYS A 514 -25.17 -35.01 -16.12
CA LYS A 514 -25.78 -35.92 -17.09
C LYS A 514 -26.98 -35.24 -17.75
N GLY A 515 -27.22 -35.57 -19.01
CA GLY A 515 -28.37 -35.06 -19.76
C GLY A 515 -28.28 -35.41 -21.24
N PRO A 516 -29.38 -35.20 -21.98
CA PRO A 516 -29.35 -35.30 -23.44
C PRO A 516 -28.51 -34.18 -24.05
N ALA A 517 -28.06 -34.38 -25.28
CA ALA A 517 -27.48 -33.30 -26.08
C ALA A 517 -28.48 -32.15 -26.21
N TYR A 518 -27.97 -30.91 -26.27
CA TYR A 518 -28.83 -29.75 -26.40
C TYR A 518 -29.67 -29.82 -27.69
N GLY A 519 -30.98 -29.58 -27.56
CA GLY A 519 -31.95 -29.84 -28.64
C GLY A 519 -31.83 -28.95 -29.87
N ARG A 520 -31.04 -27.85 -29.81
CA ARG A 520 -30.81 -26.94 -30.94
C ARG A 520 -29.37 -27.03 -31.43
N LYS A 521 -29.18 -26.94 -32.76
CA LYS A 521 -27.86 -26.70 -33.36
C LYS A 521 -27.27 -25.38 -32.83
N ILE A 522 -25.96 -25.32 -32.65
CA ILE A 522 -25.27 -24.18 -32.02
C ILE A 522 -25.47 -22.89 -32.83
N GLU A 523 -25.45 -22.96 -34.17
CA GLU A 523 -25.68 -21.80 -35.03
C GLU A 523 -27.09 -21.24 -34.87
N LYS A 524 -28.08 -22.12 -34.60
CA LYS A 524 -29.46 -21.71 -34.31
C LYS A 524 -29.57 -21.13 -32.90
N ALA A 525 -28.85 -21.69 -31.92
CA ALA A 525 -28.77 -21.16 -30.57
C ALA A 525 -28.21 -19.73 -30.53
N TYR A 526 -27.16 -19.44 -31.32
CA TYR A 526 -26.61 -18.08 -31.46
C TYR A 526 -27.57 -17.08 -32.09
N ARG A 527 -28.47 -17.52 -32.97
CA ARG A 527 -29.46 -16.63 -33.61
C ARG A 527 -30.71 -16.40 -32.78
N GLU A 528 -31.14 -17.39 -32.00
CA GLU A 528 -32.46 -17.39 -31.36
C GLU A 528 -32.42 -17.20 -29.85
N VAL A 529 -31.30 -17.53 -29.20
CA VAL A 529 -31.18 -17.55 -27.73
C VAL A 529 -30.06 -16.67 -27.21
N LEU A 530 -28.89 -16.69 -27.86
CA LEU A 530 -27.75 -15.86 -27.45
C LEU A 530 -27.72 -14.55 -28.26
N PHE A 531 -26.94 -13.58 -27.79
CA PHE A 531 -26.78 -12.26 -28.44
C PHE A 531 -25.38 -12.06 -29.04
N HIS A 532 -24.49 -13.05 -28.96
CA HIS A 532 -23.08 -12.91 -29.28
C HIS A 532 -22.84 -12.92 -30.81
N GLY A 533 -22.12 -11.90 -31.29
CA GLY A 533 -21.65 -11.79 -32.67
C GLY A 533 -20.49 -12.75 -32.97
N PRO A 534 -20.09 -12.89 -34.26
CA PRO A 534 -19.18 -13.92 -34.75
C PRO A 534 -17.86 -14.05 -33.95
N GLU A 535 -17.28 -12.93 -33.52
CA GLU A 535 -16.02 -12.87 -32.78
C GLU A 535 -16.10 -13.49 -31.39
N LEU A 536 -17.32 -13.66 -30.84
CA LEU A 536 -17.59 -14.25 -29.53
C LEU A 536 -18.39 -15.57 -29.62
N GLN A 537 -18.52 -16.15 -30.82
CA GLN A 537 -19.14 -17.46 -31.00
C GLN A 537 -18.15 -18.59 -30.66
N ASN A 538 -18.01 -18.81 -29.35
CA ASN A 538 -17.01 -19.69 -28.76
C ASN A 538 -17.54 -21.08 -28.37
N LEU A 539 -18.85 -21.33 -28.42
CA LEU A 539 -19.42 -22.67 -28.23
C LEU A 539 -19.18 -23.52 -29.49
N MET A 540 -18.57 -24.69 -29.31
CA MET A 540 -18.37 -25.68 -30.38
C MET A 540 -19.48 -26.74 -30.38
N SER A 541 -19.82 -27.26 -29.20
CA SER A 541 -20.94 -28.19 -29.02
C SER A 541 -21.46 -28.15 -27.59
N VAL A 542 -22.69 -28.65 -27.37
CA VAL A 542 -23.28 -28.78 -26.02
C VAL A 542 -23.74 -30.23 -25.84
N PRO A 543 -22.84 -31.15 -25.42
CA PRO A 543 -23.11 -32.58 -25.34
C PRO A 543 -24.15 -32.97 -24.28
N ALA A 544 -24.35 -32.15 -23.26
CA ALA A 544 -25.36 -32.38 -22.23
C ALA A 544 -26.00 -31.06 -21.78
N CYS A 545 -27.33 -31.01 -21.73
CA CYS A 545 -28.08 -29.92 -21.11
C CYS A 545 -29.34 -30.51 -20.46
N GLY A 546 -29.51 -30.31 -19.14
CA GLY A 546 -30.64 -30.89 -18.43
C GLY A 546 -30.81 -30.36 -17.00
N PRO A 547 -31.60 -31.05 -16.16
CA PRO A 547 -31.89 -30.62 -14.80
C PRO A 547 -30.64 -30.44 -13.91
N GLU A 548 -29.58 -31.21 -14.15
CA GLU A 548 -28.36 -31.12 -13.34
C GLU A 548 -27.43 -29.96 -13.76
N GLY A 549 -27.57 -29.42 -14.96
CA GLY A 549 -26.66 -28.41 -15.50
C GLY A 549 -26.43 -28.54 -17.00
N VAL A 550 -25.28 -28.05 -17.46
CA VAL A 550 -24.86 -28.06 -18.86
C VAL A 550 -23.38 -28.40 -19.02
N VAL A 551 -23.06 -29.14 -20.07
CA VAL A 551 -21.70 -29.43 -20.53
C VAL A 551 -21.54 -28.86 -21.93
N ALA A 552 -20.46 -28.12 -22.16
CA ALA A 552 -20.14 -27.53 -23.45
C ALA A 552 -18.66 -27.72 -23.81
N GLU A 553 -18.38 -27.92 -25.10
CA GLU A 553 -17.03 -27.82 -25.65
C GLU A 553 -16.84 -26.41 -26.18
N VAL A 554 -15.81 -25.69 -25.74
CA VAL A 554 -15.65 -24.26 -26.03
C VAL A 554 -14.24 -23.90 -26.52
N LYS A 555 -14.15 -22.88 -27.36
CA LYS A 555 -12.89 -22.31 -27.83
C LYS A 555 -12.21 -21.50 -26.72
N THR A 556 -10.89 -21.48 -26.75
CA THR A 556 -10.04 -20.57 -25.96
C THR A 556 -9.70 -19.32 -26.75
N SER A 557 -9.20 -18.30 -26.05
CA SER A 557 -8.98 -16.98 -26.63
C SER A 557 -7.86 -16.96 -27.65
N LEU A 558 -8.13 -16.29 -28.78
CA LEU A 558 -7.07 -15.75 -29.64
C LEU A 558 -6.22 -14.73 -28.86
N PRO A 559 -4.99 -14.41 -29.28
CA PRO A 559 -4.14 -13.44 -28.60
C PRO A 559 -4.82 -12.08 -28.37
N PRO A 560 -4.44 -11.30 -27.34
CA PRO A 560 -5.03 -9.99 -27.04
C PRO A 560 -5.05 -9.01 -28.23
N SER A 561 -4.07 -9.09 -29.12
CA SER A 561 -3.97 -8.28 -30.33
C SER A 561 -5.08 -8.55 -31.36
N SER A 562 -5.71 -9.73 -31.32
CA SER A 562 -6.88 -10.05 -32.14
C SER A 562 -8.15 -9.35 -31.64
N TRP A 563 -8.17 -8.95 -30.37
CA TRP A 563 -9.34 -8.33 -29.72
C TRP A 563 -9.17 -6.81 -29.59
N MET A 564 -7.94 -6.33 -29.50
CA MET A 564 -7.64 -4.93 -29.21
C MET A 564 -6.45 -4.45 -30.03
N ARG A 565 -6.54 -3.23 -30.56
CA ARG A 565 -5.42 -2.61 -31.30
C ARG A 565 -4.19 -2.33 -30.44
N VAL A 566 -4.41 -1.99 -29.16
CA VAL A 566 -3.36 -1.65 -28.19
C VAL A 566 -3.57 -2.48 -26.92
N PRO A 567 -3.20 -3.77 -26.91
CA PRO A 567 -3.42 -4.63 -25.76
C PRO A 567 -2.57 -4.19 -24.56
N LEU A 568 -3.03 -4.49 -23.33
CA LEU A 568 -2.28 -4.20 -22.10
C LEU A 568 -1.10 -5.18 -21.89
N ARG A 569 -1.17 -6.36 -22.51
CA ARG A 569 -0.19 -7.45 -22.44
C ARG A 569 -0.28 -8.28 -23.72
N ASP A 570 0.80 -8.97 -24.06
CA ASP A 570 0.83 -9.88 -25.22
C ASP A 570 0.15 -11.23 -24.94
N ARG A 571 -0.18 -11.51 -23.67
CA ARG A 571 -0.85 -12.74 -23.21
C ARG A 571 -1.92 -12.41 -22.18
N TRP A 572 -3.01 -13.16 -22.22
CA TRP A 572 -4.09 -13.11 -21.22
C TRP A 572 -3.66 -13.68 -19.87
N LEU A 573 -4.23 -13.19 -18.78
CA LEU A 573 -4.02 -13.75 -17.44
C LEU A 573 -5.00 -14.90 -17.16
N LEU A 574 -6.27 -14.70 -17.49
CA LEU A 574 -7.28 -15.75 -17.60
C LEU A 574 -7.58 -16.05 -19.08
N ASP A 575 -8.63 -16.81 -19.39
CA ASP A 575 -9.11 -16.95 -20.78
C ASP A 575 -10.49 -16.31 -20.95
N PRO A 576 -10.58 -15.11 -21.55
CA PRO A 576 -11.85 -14.41 -21.69
C PRO A 576 -12.89 -15.17 -22.52
N SER A 577 -12.47 -15.86 -23.58
CA SER A 577 -13.35 -16.62 -24.48
C SER A 577 -13.96 -17.83 -23.80
N ALA A 578 -13.14 -18.64 -23.12
CA ALA A 578 -13.62 -19.82 -22.40
C ALA A 578 -14.56 -19.41 -21.26
N LEU A 579 -14.20 -18.35 -20.51
CA LEU A 579 -15.00 -17.83 -19.41
C LEU A 579 -16.35 -17.28 -19.89
N ASP A 580 -16.35 -16.49 -20.97
CA ASP A 580 -17.59 -15.98 -21.58
C ASP A 580 -18.45 -17.11 -22.15
N ALA A 581 -17.84 -18.08 -22.84
CA ALA A 581 -18.54 -19.26 -23.37
C ALA A 581 -19.18 -20.11 -22.27
N ALA A 582 -18.60 -20.17 -21.07
CA ALA A 582 -19.24 -20.81 -19.93
C ALA A 582 -20.53 -20.08 -19.52
N PHE A 583 -20.54 -18.74 -19.54
CA PHE A 583 -21.77 -17.97 -19.31
C PHE A 583 -22.78 -18.19 -20.44
N GLN A 584 -22.33 -18.28 -21.70
CA GLN A 584 -23.18 -18.61 -22.84
C GLN A 584 -23.86 -19.99 -22.67
N ALA A 585 -23.12 -21.01 -22.22
CA ALA A 585 -23.68 -22.33 -21.93
C ALA A 585 -24.75 -22.26 -20.83
N VAL A 586 -24.49 -21.47 -19.76
CA VAL A 586 -25.47 -21.25 -18.69
C VAL A 586 -26.71 -20.51 -19.19
N ILE A 587 -26.59 -19.57 -20.15
CA ILE A 587 -27.75 -18.94 -20.79
C ILE A 587 -28.62 -19.97 -21.52
N LEU A 588 -28.00 -20.89 -22.28
CA LEU A 588 -28.73 -21.96 -22.96
C LEU A 588 -29.46 -22.86 -21.95
N TRP A 589 -28.79 -23.17 -20.84
CA TRP A 589 -29.36 -23.97 -19.76
C TRP A 589 -30.53 -23.27 -19.07
N THR A 590 -30.41 -21.99 -18.69
CA THR A 590 -31.54 -21.26 -18.07
C THR A 590 -32.69 -21.10 -19.05
N GLN A 591 -32.41 -20.87 -20.34
CA GLN A 591 -33.46 -20.79 -21.36
C GLN A 591 -34.25 -22.10 -21.48
N ASP A 592 -33.58 -23.24 -21.43
CA ASP A 592 -34.20 -24.57 -21.58
C ASP A 592 -34.90 -25.02 -20.29
N GLN A 593 -34.30 -24.74 -19.14
CA GLN A 593 -34.74 -25.28 -17.86
C GLN A 593 -35.62 -24.32 -17.04
N MET A 594 -35.60 -23.03 -17.36
CA MET A 594 -36.33 -21.97 -16.65
C MET A 594 -37.15 -21.08 -17.60
N GLY A 595 -37.09 -21.31 -18.91
CA GLY A 595 -37.88 -20.58 -19.91
C GLY A 595 -37.37 -19.19 -20.26
N ALA A 596 -36.27 -18.73 -19.67
CA ALA A 596 -35.72 -17.40 -19.91
C ALA A 596 -34.17 -17.39 -19.91
N PRO A 597 -33.56 -16.49 -20.69
CA PRO A 597 -32.11 -16.33 -20.69
C PRO A 597 -31.65 -15.61 -19.42
N SER A 598 -30.34 -15.56 -19.23
CA SER A 598 -29.75 -15.00 -18.02
C SER A 598 -28.54 -14.10 -18.28
N LEU A 599 -28.15 -13.32 -17.28
CA LEU A 599 -26.90 -12.56 -17.27
C LEU A 599 -26.16 -12.78 -15.95
N PRO A 600 -24.82 -12.90 -15.99
CA PRO A 600 -24.02 -13.12 -14.79
C PRO A 600 -24.04 -11.89 -13.87
N SER A 601 -24.09 -12.12 -12.57
CA SER A 601 -24.11 -11.05 -11.56
C SER A 601 -23.06 -11.22 -10.45
N PHE A 602 -22.69 -12.46 -10.15
CA PHE A 602 -21.74 -12.77 -9.08
C PHE A 602 -20.98 -14.07 -9.32
N ALA A 603 -19.75 -14.16 -8.81
CA ALA A 603 -19.03 -15.41 -8.63
C ALA A 603 -18.27 -15.38 -7.30
N ALA A 604 -18.59 -16.32 -6.40
CA ALA A 604 -17.98 -16.36 -5.07
C ALA A 604 -16.48 -16.63 -5.14
N LYS A 605 -16.07 -17.56 -6.01
CA LYS A 605 -14.68 -17.98 -6.12
C LYS A 605 -14.35 -18.41 -7.53
N TYR A 606 -13.17 -18.03 -8.02
CA TYR A 606 -12.54 -18.58 -9.21
C TYR A 606 -11.10 -18.95 -8.88
N ARG A 607 -10.64 -20.11 -9.34
CA ARG A 607 -9.27 -20.60 -9.19
C ARG A 607 -8.75 -21.11 -10.52
N GLN A 608 -7.53 -20.72 -10.85
CA GLN A 608 -6.85 -21.14 -12.07
C GLN A 608 -5.57 -21.91 -11.71
N TYR A 609 -5.47 -23.13 -12.23
CA TYR A 609 -4.39 -24.07 -11.94
C TYR A 609 -3.44 -24.22 -13.14
N GLY A 610 -3.94 -24.04 -14.36
CA GLY A 610 -3.18 -24.20 -15.60
C GLY A 610 -3.28 -23.01 -16.57
N GLU A 611 -2.56 -23.12 -17.68
CA GLU A 611 -2.84 -22.33 -18.88
C GLU A 611 -4.01 -22.98 -19.64
N PHE A 612 -4.81 -22.16 -20.30
CA PHE A 612 -5.87 -22.67 -21.17
C PHE A 612 -5.25 -23.18 -22.48
N PRO A 613 -5.54 -24.43 -22.89
CA PRO A 613 -4.97 -25.03 -24.10
C PRO A 613 -5.57 -24.44 -25.37
N GLU A 614 -4.77 -24.24 -26.42
CA GLU A 614 -5.20 -23.61 -27.69
C GLU A 614 -6.36 -24.32 -28.41
N ARG A 615 -6.55 -25.62 -28.15
CA ARG A 615 -7.58 -26.45 -28.80
C ARG A 615 -8.98 -26.30 -28.17
N GLY A 616 -9.12 -25.51 -27.12
CA GLY A 616 -10.38 -25.38 -26.38
C GLY A 616 -10.42 -26.21 -25.10
N VAL A 617 -11.48 -26.01 -24.33
CA VAL A 617 -11.72 -26.71 -23.06
C VAL A 617 -13.15 -27.22 -22.99
N ARG A 618 -13.37 -28.26 -22.20
CA ARG A 618 -14.70 -28.69 -21.80
C ARG A 618 -15.13 -27.90 -20.58
N VAL A 619 -16.27 -27.22 -20.69
CA VAL A 619 -16.96 -26.56 -19.58
C VAL A 619 -18.00 -27.51 -19.00
N VAL A 620 -17.94 -27.74 -17.68
CA VAL A 620 -18.97 -28.48 -16.94
C VAL A 620 -19.58 -27.52 -15.92
N ALA A 621 -20.80 -27.05 -16.16
CA ALA A 621 -21.53 -26.16 -15.26
C ALA A 621 -22.66 -26.95 -14.57
N LYS A 622 -22.50 -27.24 -13.29
CA LYS A 622 -23.47 -27.98 -12.47
C LYS A 622 -24.33 -27.01 -11.66
N ALA A 623 -25.64 -27.15 -11.77
CA ALA A 623 -26.60 -26.33 -11.04
C ALA A 623 -26.53 -26.63 -9.54
N SER A 624 -26.41 -25.59 -8.72
CA SER A 624 -26.37 -25.70 -7.25
C SER A 624 -27.65 -25.19 -6.59
N ARG A 625 -28.33 -24.21 -7.20
CA ARG A 625 -29.63 -23.68 -6.75
C ARG A 625 -30.42 -23.09 -7.92
N ARG A 626 -31.74 -23.20 -7.86
CA ARG A 626 -32.69 -22.54 -8.78
C ARG A 626 -33.74 -21.78 -7.96
N GLY A 627 -34.05 -20.56 -8.38
CA GLY A 627 -35.20 -19.78 -7.91
C GLY A 627 -35.87 -19.08 -9.09
N ASP A 628 -36.94 -18.32 -8.84
CA ASP A 628 -37.78 -17.78 -9.92
C ASP A 628 -37.06 -16.79 -10.85
N SER A 629 -36.12 -15.99 -10.30
CA SER A 629 -35.40 -14.93 -11.01
C SER A 629 -33.88 -15.04 -10.88
N ARG A 630 -33.37 -16.15 -10.32
CA ARG A 630 -31.94 -16.39 -10.11
C ARG A 630 -31.59 -17.86 -10.27
N ALA A 631 -30.43 -18.12 -10.85
CA ALA A 631 -29.85 -19.45 -10.88
C ALA A 631 -28.39 -19.43 -10.42
N CYS A 632 -27.97 -20.53 -9.79
CA CYS A 632 -26.61 -20.71 -9.29
C CYS A 632 -25.98 -21.96 -9.88
N ALA A 633 -24.68 -21.89 -10.18
CA ALA A 633 -23.92 -23.02 -10.68
C ALA A 633 -22.49 -23.03 -10.12
N ASP A 634 -21.87 -24.20 -10.12
CA ASP A 634 -20.42 -24.36 -10.05
C ASP A 634 -19.92 -24.79 -11.44
N ILE A 635 -18.77 -24.28 -11.87
CA ILE A 635 -18.26 -24.43 -13.22
C ILE A 635 -16.82 -24.95 -13.18
N GLU A 636 -16.53 -26.04 -13.89
CA GLU A 636 -15.18 -26.55 -14.12
C GLU A 636 -14.78 -26.39 -15.59
N PHE A 637 -13.51 -26.04 -15.82
CA PHE A 637 -12.88 -25.98 -17.13
C PHE A 637 -11.85 -27.10 -17.22
N LEU A 638 -12.05 -28.04 -18.14
CA LEU A 638 -11.25 -29.25 -18.27
C LEU A 638 -10.49 -29.26 -19.60
N ASP A 639 -9.24 -29.70 -19.57
CA ASP A 639 -8.46 -29.93 -20.80
C ASP A 639 -8.89 -31.22 -21.54
N GLU A 640 -8.23 -31.51 -22.66
CA GLU A 640 -8.50 -32.72 -23.47
C GLU A 640 -8.30 -34.04 -22.71
N ARG A 641 -7.54 -34.03 -21.61
CA ARG A 641 -7.27 -35.19 -20.75
C ARG A 641 -8.24 -35.25 -19.56
N GLY A 642 -9.16 -34.30 -19.45
CA GLY A 642 -10.08 -34.17 -18.32
C GLY A 642 -9.43 -33.57 -17.07
N ALA A 643 -8.21 -33.01 -17.18
CA ALA A 643 -7.56 -32.36 -16.05
C ALA A 643 -8.11 -30.95 -15.85
N LEU A 644 -8.24 -30.54 -14.58
CA LEU A 644 -8.82 -29.27 -14.20
C LEU A 644 -7.87 -28.10 -14.53
N VAL A 645 -8.30 -27.22 -15.43
CA VAL A 645 -7.58 -25.97 -15.78
C VAL A 645 -7.99 -24.86 -14.82
N ALA A 646 -9.30 -24.72 -14.56
CA ALA A 646 -9.86 -23.73 -13.65
C ALA A 646 -11.19 -24.20 -13.07
N ARG A 647 -11.60 -23.61 -11.94
CA ARG A 647 -12.89 -23.84 -11.29
C ARG A 647 -13.49 -22.52 -10.82
N MET A 648 -14.78 -22.32 -11.08
CA MET A 648 -15.62 -21.26 -10.53
C MET A 648 -16.66 -21.88 -9.59
N GLU A 649 -16.79 -21.34 -8.38
CA GLU A 649 -17.74 -21.81 -7.37
C GLU A 649 -18.67 -20.67 -6.99
N GLY A 650 -19.95 -20.99 -6.75
CA GLY A 650 -20.96 -20.00 -6.38
C GLY A 650 -21.17 -18.93 -7.46
N TYR A 651 -21.19 -19.34 -8.74
CA TYR A 651 -21.65 -18.47 -9.82
C TYR A 651 -23.14 -18.19 -9.65
N GLU A 652 -23.55 -16.94 -9.82
CA GLU A 652 -24.93 -16.51 -9.83
C GLU A 652 -25.24 -15.71 -11.11
N CYS A 653 -26.43 -15.98 -11.67
CA CYS A 653 -27.00 -15.18 -12.75
C CYS A 653 -28.44 -14.76 -12.45
N THR A 654 -28.84 -13.63 -13.02
CA THR A 654 -30.22 -13.15 -13.01
C THR A 654 -30.93 -13.73 -14.22
N VAL A 655 -32.09 -14.34 -14.01
CA VAL A 655 -32.93 -14.93 -15.05
C VAL A 655 -34.13 -14.02 -15.28
N ASP A 656 -34.33 -13.55 -16.52
CA ASP A 656 -35.37 -12.57 -16.83
C ASP A 656 -35.89 -12.77 -18.27
N ALA A 657 -37.20 -12.93 -18.42
CA ALA A 657 -37.84 -13.08 -19.73
C ALA A 657 -37.67 -11.85 -20.63
N ALA A 658 -37.51 -10.65 -20.06
CA ALA A 658 -37.26 -9.43 -20.82
C ALA A 658 -35.92 -9.48 -21.59
N LEU A 659 -34.95 -10.27 -21.11
CA LEU A 659 -33.68 -10.47 -21.80
C LEU A 659 -33.84 -11.17 -23.15
N ALA A 660 -34.87 -12.00 -23.33
CA ALA A 660 -35.10 -12.68 -24.61
C ALA A 660 -35.39 -11.68 -25.74
N LEU A 661 -36.08 -10.57 -25.44
CA LEU A 661 -36.29 -9.49 -26.41
C LEU A 661 -35.02 -8.67 -26.59
N ALA A 662 -34.34 -8.32 -25.50
CA ALA A 662 -33.09 -7.56 -25.54
C ALA A 662 -31.99 -8.27 -26.36
N PHE A 663 -31.90 -9.59 -26.29
CA PHE A 663 -30.91 -10.39 -26.99
C PHE A 663 -31.15 -10.47 -28.51
N ARG A 664 -32.37 -10.21 -28.98
CA ARG A 664 -32.67 -10.11 -30.43
C ARG A 664 -32.15 -8.80 -31.04
N HIS A 665 -31.99 -7.76 -30.23
CA HIS A 665 -31.44 -6.48 -30.66
C HIS A 665 -29.92 -6.47 -30.41
N ASN A 666 -29.20 -7.34 -31.13
CA ASN A 666 -27.77 -7.62 -30.95
C ASN A 666 -26.84 -6.90 -31.95
N ALA A 667 -27.31 -5.85 -32.61
CA ALA A 667 -26.50 -4.95 -33.42
C ALA A 667 -26.48 -3.56 -32.76
N ALA A 668 -25.31 -2.92 -32.71
CA ALA A 668 -25.18 -1.61 -32.07
C ALA A 668 -26.01 -0.57 -32.85
N GLU A 669 -26.71 0.31 -32.13
CA GLU A 669 -27.40 1.46 -32.74
C GLU A 669 -26.39 2.31 -33.53
N ALA A 670 -26.80 2.86 -34.67
CA ALA A 670 -25.94 3.77 -35.44
C ALA A 670 -25.75 5.09 -34.66
N ALA A 671 -24.59 5.75 -34.84
CA ALA A 671 -24.41 7.10 -34.31
C ALA A 671 -25.45 8.04 -34.94
N VAL A 672 -26.26 8.69 -34.09
CA VAL A 672 -27.20 9.75 -34.51
C VAL A 672 -26.45 11.06 -34.66
#